data_AF-A0A1D6EM36-F1
#
_entry.id   AF-A0A1D6EM36-F1
#
_cell.length_a   1.000
_cell.length_b   1.000
_cell.length_c   1.000
_cell.angle_alpha   90.00
_cell.angle_beta   90.00
_cell.angle_gamma   90.00
#
_symmetry.space_group_name_H-M   'P 1'
#
loop_
_entity.id
_entity.type
_entity.pdbx_description
1 polymer ?
#
loop_
_entity_poly.entity_id
_entity_poly.type
_entity_poly.pdbx_seq_one_letter_code
_entity_poly.pdbx_strand_id
1 'polypeptide(L)'
;MGKEKLHKQPSGRLIESLKMERMRNILTHRYPYPHEHSRHFIIAVFACWLFFISSDNLQNLIMKLDKNFKWWSMYACLIGFFYFFSSPFIRKTIKPNYSNFNRWYIAWIFLAALYHLPSFQSMGLDLRMNLSLFLTIYISSLIFLMVFHIIFLGLWYLGFVSRMAEKKPEMLTIIQNCAVISIACCVFYSHCGNRTVSRDKSIDRRTASWIVFSLWTKHDDNTLISRLLRMHKFKEQICSSWFAPVGSASDYPLLSKWAIYGELSSNGSGSSNEISPVYSLWATFMGLYIANYVIERSTGWVLTHPLTISEYEKLKKQLKPDFEDMVPWYSGTSTDLFKTVFDLMISVTLFVGRFDMRMMQAAMNKTPDEANSHDLLYDHLDGKDELWFDFIADTGDGGNSTYAVARLLAQPLLVINSDDSRLTFPRGQLLLVGGDLAYPNPSSFSYERRFFCPFEYALQPPAWYKPEHIALEKPELPLGVSELRRYRGPQCFMIPGNHDWFDGLNTFIRYICHKSWVGGWFLPQKKSYFALKLPNGWWVFGLDQALHGDIDVYQFKFFAELCQQKVISFSGLRENIEVYRMCFSVTSYLPPKVFYGNKYETKSTYPSYHDSSKIALGNILKFRRKNWQFDVIGGFVYFVLVFSMFPQCDSFHILHEDSWAGRINGFFTAMWNAVFEILERSYVSLGGVVTLLMVSFFFVPTKLSRRRRVLLGFLHAAAHLTSAVLLMLLMELAIEICIRNHLLATSGYHTLYEWYRKVESEHFPDPTGLRARLEHWTFGLYPACIKYLMSAFDIPEVMAVTRSTICKKGIESLPRGGAIIYYVCVFLYFWVLSTPVVSLVFGSYLYLCINWFHIHFDEAFSSLRIANYKAFTRLHIKKNGDLEVFTLAVDKVPKDWMLDPDWDMEPKQPFQMSYTRKFPSKWRAASGLDPINAVRIVDRFVIPRTPSSPTTPGGSVSSPTTPGGSVSSPTTPGGFMR
;
A
#
# COMPACT_ATOMS: atom_id res chain seq x y z
N MET A 1 22.03 33.06 64.78
CA MET A 1 20.77 32.70 65.46
C MET A 1 19.97 31.79 64.53
N GLY A 2 19.53 30.64 65.02
CA GLY A 2 19.05 29.53 64.18
C GLY A 2 17.53 29.34 64.11
N LYS A 3 17.16 28.31 63.33
CA LYS A 3 15.88 27.58 63.16
C LYS A 3 14.74 28.40 62.50
N GLU A 4 13.98 27.91 61.53
CA GLU A 4 13.25 26.63 61.51
C GLU A 4 12.78 26.18 60.10
N LYS A 5 12.41 24.89 59.99
CA LYS A 5 12.02 24.12 58.79
C LYS A 5 10.64 24.49 58.22
N LEU A 6 10.46 24.35 56.91
CA LEU A 6 9.21 23.80 56.35
C LEU A 6 9.47 22.88 55.14
N HIS A 7 9.10 21.61 55.29
CA HIS A 7 9.04 20.60 54.23
C HIS A 7 7.93 20.91 53.22
N LYS A 8 8.21 20.78 51.92
CA LYS A 8 7.20 20.41 50.91
C LYS A 8 7.78 19.37 49.93
N GLN A 9 7.19 18.19 49.92
CA GLN A 9 7.40 17.11 48.94
C GLN A 9 7.05 17.56 47.52
N PRO A 10 7.72 17.04 46.47
CA PRO A 10 7.25 17.11 45.09
C PRO A 10 6.70 15.75 44.63
N SER A 11 5.55 15.32 45.15
CA SER A 11 4.76 14.23 44.56
C SER A 11 3.51 14.84 43.91
N GLY A 12 3.63 15.27 42.66
CA GLY A 12 2.49 15.84 41.92
C GLY A 12 2.72 16.05 40.42
N ARG A 13 3.95 16.36 39.98
CA ARG A 13 4.19 16.69 38.56
C ARG A 13 4.20 15.51 37.60
N LEU A 14 4.54 14.30 38.05
CA LEU A 14 4.68 13.14 37.15
C LEU A 14 3.32 12.51 36.77
N ILE A 15 2.36 12.52 37.70
CA ILE A 15 1.03 11.91 37.48
C ILE A 15 0.14 12.83 36.64
N GLU A 16 0.25 14.16 36.80
CA GLU A 16 -0.43 15.12 35.93
C GLU A 16 0.13 15.12 34.49
N SER A 17 1.46 14.99 34.31
CA SER A 17 2.03 14.89 32.96
C SER A 17 1.62 13.60 32.26
N LEU A 18 1.58 12.47 32.98
CA LEU A 18 1.15 11.18 32.44
C LEU A 18 -0.36 11.13 32.13
N LYS A 19 -1.23 11.77 32.94
CA LYS A 19 -2.67 11.87 32.65
C LYS A 19 -2.96 12.78 31.45
N MET A 20 -2.29 13.93 31.37
CA MET A 20 -2.45 14.87 30.25
C MET A 20 -1.92 14.30 28.94
N GLU A 21 -0.83 13.54 28.96
CA GLU A 21 -0.27 12.90 27.76
C GLU A 21 -1.13 11.71 27.28
N ARG A 22 -1.76 10.96 28.19
CA ARG A 22 -2.71 9.90 27.84
C ARG A 22 -4.02 10.46 27.30
N MET A 23 -4.58 11.54 27.89
CA MET A 23 -5.76 12.22 27.35
C MET A 23 -5.48 12.90 26.01
N ARG A 24 -4.30 13.49 25.83
CA ARG A 24 -3.86 14.08 24.56
C ARG A 24 -3.74 13.02 23.47
N ASN A 25 -3.23 11.83 23.77
CA ASN A 25 -3.14 10.73 22.80
C ASN A 25 -4.50 10.06 22.49
N ILE A 26 -5.47 10.08 23.41
CA ILE A 26 -6.83 9.56 23.17
C ILE A 26 -7.65 10.52 22.29
N LEU A 27 -7.44 11.83 22.40
CA LEU A 27 -8.14 12.85 21.61
C LEU A 27 -7.43 13.25 20.29
N THR A 28 -6.21 12.79 20.05
CA THR A 28 -5.43 13.08 18.82
C THR A 28 -5.39 11.88 17.87
N HIS A 29 -6.55 11.34 17.51
CA HIS A 29 -6.61 10.53 16.30
C HIS A 29 -6.31 11.45 15.10
N ARG A 30 -5.14 11.27 14.50
CA ARG A 30 -4.68 12.06 13.35
C ARG A 30 -5.64 11.88 12.17
N TYR A 31 -6.39 12.92 11.84
CA TYR A 31 -6.89 13.11 10.49
C TYR A 31 -5.90 14.02 9.75
N PRO A 32 -5.24 13.56 8.67
CA PRO A 32 -4.51 14.46 7.79
C PRO A 32 -5.54 15.31 7.05
N TYR A 33 -5.79 16.52 7.54
CA TYR A 33 -6.69 17.49 6.93
C TYR A 33 -5.89 18.69 6.44
N PRO A 34 -6.05 19.03 5.16
CA PRO A 34 -6.84 20.22 4.87
C PRO A 34 -7.67 20.05 3.59
N HIS A 35 -8.49 19.00 3.43
CA HIS A 35 -9.41 18.91 2.27
C HIS A 35 -10.67 18.06 2.46
N GLU A 36 -10.92 17.39 3.60
CA GLU A 36 -12.16 16.59 3.64
C GLU A 36 -13.44 17.42 3.88
N HIS A 37 -13.42 18.70 4.27
CA HIS A 37 -14.66 19.44 4.49
C HIS A 37 -15.31 19.86 3.16
N SER A 38 -14.50 20.14 2.12
CA SER A 38 -15.01 20.20 0.75
C SER A 38 -15.51 18.83 0.29
N ARG A 39 -14.91 17.71 0.75
CA ARG A 39 -15.45 16.36 0.53
C ARG A 39 -16.81 16.17 1.21
N HIS A 40 -17.00 16.63 2.45
CA HIS A 40 -18.29 16.55 3.16
C HIS A 40 -19.36 17.44 2.52
N PHE A 41 -18.99 18.63 2.01
CA PHE A 41 -19.89 19.49 1.23
C PHE A 41 -20.28 18.83 -0.10
N ILE A 42 -19.32 18.28 -0.84
CA ILE A 42 -19.56 17.50 -2.06
C ILE A 42 -20.44 16.29 -1.76
N ILE A 43 -20.18 15.58 -0.66
CA ILE A 43 -21.00 14.43 -0.22
C ILE A 43 -22.42 14.88 0.16
N ALA A 44 -22.60 16.01 0.84
CA ALA A 44 -23.92 16.53 1.20
C ALA A 44 -24.71 16.98 -0.04
N VAL A 45 -24.06 17.63 -1.01
CA VAL A 45 -24.69 17.99 -2.29
C VAL A 45 -24.99 16.75 -3.12
N PHE A 46 -24.10 15.76 -3.14
CA PHE A 46 -24.32 14.48 -3.81
C PHE A 46 -25.43 13.65 -3.14
N ALA A 47 -25.53 13.71 -1.81
CA ALA A 47 -26.60 13.09 -1.03
C ALA A 47 -27.94 13.80 -1.23
N CYS A 48 -27.97 15.14 -1.30
CA CYS A 48 -29.15 15.91 -1.69
C CYS A 48 -29.56 15.60 -3.14
N TRP A 49 -28.59 15.51 -4.06
CA TRP A 49 -28.82 15.12 -5.45
C TRP A 49 -29.40 13.71 -5.58
N LEU A 50 -28.83 12.74 -4.86
CA LEU A 50 -29.35 11.38 -4.74
C LEU A 50 -30.73 11.35 -4.09
N PHE A 51 -30.98 12.15 -3.05
CA PHE A 51 -32.25 12.25 -2.35
C PHE A 51 -33.38 12.77 -3.27
N PHE A 52 -33.12 13.84 -4.03
CA PHE A 52 -34.07 14.39 -5.01
C PHE A 52 -34.30 13.48 -6.22
N ILE A 53 -33.27 12.76 -6.69
CA ILE A 53 -33.44 11.70 -7.69
C ILE A 53 -34.25 10.52 -7.12
N SER A 54 -34.05 10.18 -5.84
CA SER A 54 -34.69 9.03 -5.22
C SER A 54 -36.21 9.23 -5.01
N SER A 55 -36.67 10.45 -4.74
CA SER A 55 -38.08 10.69 -4.41
C SER A 55 -39.03 10.44 -5.58
N ASP A 56 -38.65 10.76 -6.82
CA ASP A 56 -39.52 10.57 -8.00
C ASP A 56 -39.11 9.33 -8.84
N ASN A 57 -37.87 8.85 -8.75
CA ASN A 57 -37.36 7.77 -9.61
C ASN A 57 -36.85 6.52 -8.89
N LEU A 58 -36.81 6.41 -7.56
CA LEU A 58 -36.25 5.21 -6.91
C LEU A 58 -37.06 3.95 -7.23
N GLN A 59 -38.39 4.05 -7.36
CA GLN A 59 -39.23 2.90 -7.70
C GLN A 59 -39.09 2.50 -9.18
N ASN A 60 -38.97 3.47 -10.09
CA ASN A 60 -38.64 3.25 -11.50
C ASN A 60 -37.21 2.71 -11.67
N LEU A 61 -36.26 3.21 -10.89
CA LEU A 61 -34.86 2.80 -10.89
C LEU A 61 -34.72 1.38 -10.35
N ILE A 62 -35.40 1.00 -9.27
CA ILE A 62 -35.40 -0.36 -8.70
C ILE A 62 -36.10 -1.34 -9.64
N MET A 63 -37.28 -1.01 -10.18
CA MET A 63 -37.99 -1.86 -11.15
C MET A 63 -37.24 -2.00 -12.48
N LYS A 64 -36.55 -0.95 -12.96
CA LYS A 64 -35.75 -1.00 -14.19
C LYS A 64 -34.31 -1.49 -13.95
N LEU A 65 -33.79 -1.45 -12.73
CA LEU A 65 -32.53 -2.08 -12.32
C LEU A 65 -32.61 -3.58 -12.53
N ASP A 66 -33.74 -4.19 -12.17
CA ASP A 66 -33.95 -5.63 -12.33
C ASP A 66 -34.06 -6.03 -13.82
N LYS A 67 -34.66 -5.17 -14.66
CA LYS A 67 -34.78 -5.39 -16.12
C LYS A 67 -33.49 -5.10 -16.90
N ASN A 68 -32.69 -4.12 -16.49
CA ASN A 68 -31.48 -3.65 -17.19
C ASN A 68 -30.19 -3.89 -16.40
N PHE A 69 -30.19 -4.84 -15.46
CA PHE A 69 -29.07 -5.12 -14.54
C PHE A 69 -27.72 -5.28 -15.27
N LYS A 70 -27.72 -5.90 -16.46
CA LYS A 70 -26.52 -6.07 -17.31
C LYS A 70 -25.86 -4.73 -17.64
N TRP A 71 -26.63 -3.73 -18.03
CA TRP A 71 -26.12 -2.41 -18.40
C TRP A 71 -25.62 -1.63 -17.19
N TRP A 72 -26.35 -1.66 -16.07
CA TRP A 72 -25.91 -1.05 -14.81
C TRP A 72 -24.61 -1.67 -14.29
N SER A 73 -24.48 -3.00 -14.39
CA SER A 73 -23.24 -3.70 -14.06
C SER A 73 -22.10 -3.29 -14.99
N MET A 74 -22.34 -3.13 -16.30
CA MET A 74 -21.32 -2.63 -17.23
C MET A 74 -20.87 -1.20 -16.92
N TYR A 75 -21.81 -0.29 -16.60
CA TYR A 75 -21.47 1.06 -16.16
C TYR A 75 -20.65 1.06 -14.87
N ALA A 76 -21.04 0.24 -13.88
CA ALA A 76 -20.30 0.11 -12.61
C ALA A 76 -18.89 -0.45 -12.83
N CYS A 77 -18.74 -1.49 -13.66
CA CYS A 77 -17.44 -2.04 -14.03
C CYS A 77 -16.57 -1.03 -14.80
N LEU A 78 -17.15 -0.28 -15.76
CA LEU A 78 -16.43 0.73 -16.55
C LEU A 78 -15.93 1.88 -15.67
N ILE A 79 -16.81 2.42 -14.82
CA ILE A 79 -16.46 3.50 -13.88
C ILE A 79 -15.46 3.00 -12.84
N GLY A 80 -15.63 1.78 -12.33
CA GLY A 80 -14.68 1.13 -11.42
C GLY A 80 -13.30 0.96 -12.06
N PHE A 81 -13.24 0.39 -13.27
CA PHE A 81 -12.00 0.24 -14.04
C PHE A 81 -11.32 1.60 -14.24
N PHE A 82 -12.05 2.61 -14.68
CA PHE A 82 -11.49 3.95 -14.87
C PHE A 82 -11.03 4.60 -13.56
N TYR A 83 -11.77 4.45 -12.47
CA TYR A 83 -11.38 4.93 -11.14
C TYR A 83 -10.07 4.28 -10.68
N PHE A 84 -9.95 2.95 -10.79
CA PHE A 84 -8.72 2.25 -10.44
C PHE A 84 -7.53 2.67 -11.30
N PHE A 85 -7.74 2.85 -12.61
CA PHE A 85 -6.69 3.30 -13.52
C PHE A 85 -6.30 4.77 -13.34
N SER A 86 -7.24 5.65 -13.00
CA SER A 86 -7.00 7.09 -12.82
C SER A 86 -6.56 7.46 -11.40
N SER A 87 -6.92 6.67 -10.38
CA SER A 87 -6.65 6.92 -8.95
C SER A 87 -5.17 7.20 -8.62
N PRO A 88 -4.17 6.48 -9.18
CA PRO A 88 -2.75 6.76 -8.93
C PRO A 88 -2.32 8.16 -9.40
N PHE A 89 -3.07 8.77 -10.31
CA PHE A 89 -2.75 10.03 -10.98
C PHE A 89 -3.41 11.26 -10.33
N ILE A 90 -4.45 11.07 -9.51
CA ILE A 90 -5.28 12.16 -8.93
C ILE A 90 -4.51 13.03 -7.92
N ARG A 91 -3.44 12.52 -7.30
CA ARG A 91 -2.78 13.20 -6.15
C ARG A 91 -1.43 13.88 -6.44
N LYS A 92 -0.85 13.73 -7.64
CA LYS A 92 0.45 14.34 -7.99
C LYS A 92 0.25 15.52 -8.94
N THR A 93 0.74 16.69 -8.50
CA THR A 93 0.69 18.01 -9.15
C THR A 93 1.16 17.98 -10.60
N ILE A 94 0.52 18.84 -11.40
CA ILE A 94 0.74 19.04 -12.84
C ILE A 94 2.19 19.49 -13.08
N LYS A 95 3.08 18.54 -13.35
CA LYS A 95 4.37 18.78 -14.03
C LYS A 95 4.32 18.05 -15.38
N PRO A 96 4.78 18.64 -16.49
CA PRO A 96 4.78 17.97 -17.79
C PRO A 96 5.70 16.74 -17.73
N ASN A 97 5.11 15.56 -17.87
CA ASN A 97 5.79 14.26 -17.96
C ASN A 97 4.92 13.33 -18.82
N TYR A 98 5.49 12.27 -19.38
CA TYR A 98 4.85 11.20 -20.16
C TYR A 98 3.56 10.65 -19.51
N SER A 99 3.49 10.67 -18.17
CA SER A 99 2.27 10.35 -17.40
C SER A 99 1.05 11.21 -17.78
N ASN A 100 1.23 12.46 -18.23
CA ASN A 100 0.11 13.33 -18.61
C ASN A 100 -0.50 12.93 -19.96
N PHE A 101 0.29 12.40 -20.91
CA PHE A 101 -0.23 11.87 -22.16
C PHE A 101 -1.11 10.64 -21.92
N ASN A 102 -0.65 9.71 -21.05
CA ASN A 102 -1.48 8.56 -20.64
C ASN A 102 -2.76 8.99 -19.90
N ARG A 103 -2.75 10.05 -19.08
CA ARG A 103 -3.97 10.58 -18.44
C ARG A 103 -4.99 11.05 -19.48
N TRP A 104 -4.56 11.82 -20.49
CA TRP A 104 -5.43 12.31 -21.56
C TRP A 104 -5.93 11.19 -22.45
N TYR A 105 -5.07 10.22 -22.78
CA TYR A 105 -5.43 9.05 -23.57
C TYR A 105 -6.45 8.15 -22.86
N ILE A 106 -6.24 7.89 -21.56
CA ILE A 106 -7.17 7.11 -20.73
C ILE A 106 -8.51 7.86 -20.59
N ALA A 107 -8.48 9.18 -20.34
CA ALA A 107 -9.70 10.01 -20.30
C ALA A 107 -10.45 10.00 -21.63
N TRP A 108 -9.74 10.03 -22.76
CA TRP A 108 -10.32 9.93 -24.10
C TRP A 108 -10.96 8.56 -24.35
N ILE A 109 -10.29 7.45 -23.99
CA ILE A 109 -10.85 6.08 -24.07
C ILE A 109 -12.10 5.96 -23.20
N PHE A 110 -12.10 6.54 -22.01
CA PHE A 110 -13.28 6.53 -21.14
C PHE A 110 -14.46 7.29 -21.73
N LEU A 111 -14.22 8.47 -22.31
CA LEU A 111 -15.25 9.22 -23.02
C LEU A 111 -15.79 8.43 -24.22
N ALA A 112 -14.91 7.80 -25.00
CA ALA A 112 -15.29 6.96 -26.13
C ALA A 112 -16.11 5.74 -25.68
N ALA A 113 -15.71 5.07 -24.61
CA ALA A 113 -16.43 3.92 -24.07
C ALA A 113 -17.80 4.30 -23.50
N LEU A 114 -17.91 5.45 -22.82
CA LEU A 114 -19.20 6.00 -22.37
C LEU A 114 -20.11 6.37 -23.54
N TYR A 115 -19.55 6.87 -24.63
CA TYR A 115 -20.31 7.22 -25.84
C TYR A 115 -20.93 6.00 -26.53
N HIS A 116 -20.28 4.83 -26.46
CA HIS A 116 -20.77 3.59 -27.04
C HIS A 116 -21.76 2.81 -26.14
N LEU A 117 -21.98 3.26 -24.90
CA LEU A 117 -22.99 2.66 -24.01
C LEU A 117 -24.38 3.28 -24.24
N PRO A 118 -25.48 2.54 -24.00
CA PRO A 118 -26.84 3.06 -24.19
C PRO A 118 -27.08 4.32 -23.36
N SER A 119 -27.68 5.36 -23.94
CA SER A 119 -27.93 6.61 -23.21
C SER A 119 -28.79 6.39 -21.96
N PHE A 120 -28.60 7.20 -20.91
CA PHE A 120 -29.44 7.14 -19.70
C PHE A 120 -30.94 7.27 -20.02
N GLN A 121 -31.30 7.97 -21.09
CA GLN A 121 -32.66 8.10 -21.60
C GLN A 121 -33.21 6.76 -22.15
N SER A 122 -32.40 5.98 -22.86
CA SER A 122 -32.75 4.62 -23.30
C SER A 122 -32.87 3.63 -22.13
N MET A 123 -32.15 3.89 -21.03
CA MET A 123 -32.28 3.15 -19.76
C MET A 123 -33.43 3.66 -18.87
N GLY A 124 -34.18 4.67 -19.33
CA GLY A 124 -35.40 5.16 -18.71
C GLY A 124 -35.24 6.27 -17.68
N LEU A 125 -34.11 6.98 -17.68
CA LEU A 125 -33.84 8.18 -16.88
C LEU A 125 -33.78 9.42 -17.78
N ASP A 126 -34.74 10.34 -17.66
CA ASP A 126 -34.71 11.61 -18.39
C ASP A 126 -34.01 12.68 -17.53
N LEU A 127 -32.77 13.02 -17.89
CA LEU A 127 -31.90 13.97 -17.18
C LEU A 127 -31.67 15.23 -18.04
N ARG A 128 -32.74 15.92 -18.48
CA ARG A 128 -32.58 17.20 -19.19
C ARG A 128 -32.21 18.31 -18.22
N MET A 129 -30.97 18.80 -18.27
CA MET A 129 -30.53 19.97 -17.50
C MET A 129 -30.59 21.24 -18.38
N ASN A 130 -31.23 22.30 -17.90
CA ASN A 130 -31.33 23.57 -18.62
C ASN A 130 -29.96 24.29 -18.65
N LEU A 131 -29.22 24.10 -19.75
CA LEU A 131 -27.84 24.57 -19.91
C LEU A 131 -27.67 26.09 -19.71
N SER A 132 -28.67 26.88 -20.12
CA SER A 132 -28.67 28.34 -19.94
C SER A 132 -28.69 28.73 -18.46
N LEU A 133 -29.54 28.11 -17.65
CA LEU A 133 -29.62 28.38 -16.21
C LEU A 133 -28.32 27.98 -15.49
N PHE A 134 -27.74 26.84 -15.87
CA PHE A 134 -26.47 26.36 -15.31
C PHE A 134 -25.35 27.37 -15.56
N LEU A 135 -25.22 27.86 -16.79
CA LEU A 135 -24.16 28.79 -17.18
C LEU A 135 -24.31 30.13 -16.44
N THR A 136 -25.54 30.64 -16.32
CA THR A 136 -25.82 31.91 -15.62
C THR A 136 -25.45 31.82 -14.14
N ILE A 137 -25.92 30.80 -13.43
CA ILE A 137 -25.62 30.62 -11.99
C ILE A 137 -24.11 30.40 -11.79
N TYR A 138 -23.46 29.70 -12.71
CA TYR A 138 -22.03 29.40 -12.63
C TYR A 138 -21.17 30.68 -12.76
N ILE A 139 -21.46 31.51 -13.77
CA ILE A 139 -20.74 32.76 -14.01
C ILE A 139 -21.00 33.75 -12.86
N SER A 140 -22.25 33.89 -12.41
CA SER A 140 -22.58 34.76 -11.27
C SER A 140 -21.88 34.32 -9.98
N SER A 141 -21.77 33.00 -9.75
CA SER A 141 -21.05 32.43 -8.60
C SER A 141 -19.56 32.72 -8.63
N LEU A 142 -18.92 32.60 -9.80
CA LEU A 142 -17.51 32.90 -9.99
C LEU A 142 -17.18 34.36 -9.69
N ILE A 143 -17.98 35.28 -10.25
CA ILE A 143 -17.77 36.73 -10.04
C ILE A 143 -17.91 37.09 -8.56
N PHE A 144 -18.97 36.58 -7.90
CA PHE A 144 -19.24 36.89 -6.50
C PHE A 144 -18.12 36.38 -5.56
N LEU A 145 -17.69 35.13 -5.74
CA LEU A 145 -16.60 34.60 -4.92
C LEU A 145 -15.28 35.31 -5.21
N MET A 146 -14.99 35.67 -6.47
CA MET A 146 -13.78 36.42 -6.80
C MET A 146 -13.73 37.77 -6.07
N VAL A 147 -14.84 38.52 -6.06
CA VAL A 147 -14.96 39.80 -5.32
C VAL A 147 -14.79 39.58 -3.81
N PHE A 148 -15.43 38.56 -3.23
CA PHE A 148 -15.28 38.22 -1.81
C PHE A 148 -13.81 37.96 -1.43
N HIS A 149 -13.08 37.18 -2.24
CA HIS A 149 -11.67 36.89 -1.95
C HIS A 149 -10.77 38.12 -2.10
N ILE A 150 -11.06 39.03 -3.04
CA ILE A 150 -10.34 40.30 -3.19
C ILE A 150 -10.54 41.19 -1.95
N ILE A 151 -11.79 41.32 -1.49
CA ILE A 151 -12.12 42.09 -0.28
C ILE A 151 -11.44 41.48 0.95
N PHE A 152 -11.49 40.16 1.10
CA PHE A 152 -10.85 39.45 2.21
C PHE A 152 -9.32 39.61 2.21
N LEU A 153 -8.69 39.63 1.03
CA LEU A 153 -7.26 39.91 0.87
C LEU A 153 -6.92 41.36 1.26
N GLY A 154 -7.78 42.32 0.90
CA GLY A 154 -7.65 43.72 1.31
C GLY A 154 -7.78 43.92 2.83
N LEU A 155 -8.72 43.22 3.48
CA LEU A 155 -8.89 43.24 4.93
C LEU A 155 -7.68 42.62 5.68
N TRP A 156 -7.05 41.61 5.10
CA TRP A 156 -5.78 41.08 5.59
C TRP A 156 -4.63 42.08 5.45
N TYR A 157 -4.52 42.78 4.31
CA TYR A 157 -3.48 43.80 4.09
C TYR A 157 -3.59 44.96 5.11
N LEU A 158 -4.80 45.27 5.54
CA LEU A 158 -5.10 46.27 6.58
C LEU A 158 -4.93 45.74 8.03
N GLY A 159 -4.55 44.47 8.21
CA GLY A 159 -4.24 43.88 9.51
C GLY A 159 -5.43 43.39 10.34
N PHE A 160 -6.64 43.36 9.78
CA PHE A 160 -7.87 42.96 10.50
C PHE A 160 -8.11 41.43 10.54
N VAL A 161 -7.29 40.62 9.85
CA VAL A 161 -7.45 39.15 9.71
C VAL A 161 -6.09 38.42 9.92
N SER A 162 -6.12 37.20 10.47
CA SER A 162 -4.91 36.42 10.87
C SER A 162 -3.88 36.18 9.76
N ARG A 163 -2.59 36.00 10.12
CA ARG A 163 -1.46 35.79 9.18
C ARG A 163 -1.58 34.56 8.27
N MET A 164 -2.43 33.57 8.59
CA MET A 164 -2.65 32.39 7.72
C MET A 164 -3.51 32.70 6.47
N ALA A 165 -4.03 33.92 6.30
CA ALA A 165 -4.77 34.33 5.11
C ALA A 165 -3.88 34.53 3.85
N GLU A 166 -2.55 34.46 3.97
CA GLU A 166 -1.61 34.69 2.87
C GLU A 166 -1.66 33.58 1.78
N LYS A 167 -2.13 32.37 2.11
CA LYS A 167 -2.30 31.30 1.12
C LYS A 167 -3.57 31.48 0.30
N LYS A 168 -3.39 31.87 -0.97
CA LYS A 168 -4.45 31.91 -1.99
C LYS A 168 -5.11 30.52 -2.10
N PRO A 169 -6.45 30.43 -2.10
CA PRO A 169 -7.11 29.19 -2.51
C PRO A 169 -6.73 28.85 -3.94
N GLU A 170 -6.54 27.56 -4.23
CA GLU A 170 -6.31 27.11 -5.60
C GLU A 170 -7.54 27.47 -6.44
N MET A 171 -7.33 28.19 -7.55
CA MET A 171 -8.40 28.61 -8.48
C MET A 171 -9.32 27.45 -8.89
N LEU A 172 -8.76 26.24 -8.98
CA LEU A 172 -9.49 25.03 -9.31
C LEU A 172 -10.59 24.69 -8.28
N THR A 173 -10.36 24.95 -7.00
CA THR A 173 -11.33 24.66 -5.93
C THR A 173 -12.53 25.61 -6.00
N ILE A 174 -12.29 26.88 -6.32
CA ILE A 174 -13.36 27.87 -6.52
C ILE A 174 -14.22 27.49 -7.73
N ILE A 175 -13.56 27.14 -8.85
CA ILE A 175 -14.20 26.66 -10.08
C ILE A 175 -15.08 25.44 -9.80
N GLN A 176 -14.57 24.46 -9.06
CA GLN A 176 -15.31 23.24 -8.70
C GLN A 176 -16.54 23.55 -7.84
N ASN A 177 -16.41 24.39 -6.81
CA ASN A 177 -17.52 24.75 -5.93
C ASN A 177 -18.62 25.52 -6.67
N CYS A 178 -18.25 26.44 -7.58
CA CYS A 178 -19.21 27.13 -8.44
C CYS A 178 -19.99 26.15 -9.31
N ALA A 179 -19.32 25.15 -9.91
CA ALA A 179 -19.99 24.14 -10.74
C ALA A 179 -20.98 23.30 -9.91
N VAL A 180 -20.59 22.90 -8.70
CA VAL A 180 -21.45 22.11 -7.79
C VAL A 180 -22.70 22.89 -7.39
N ILE A 181 -22.56 24.17 -7.03
CA ILE A 181 -23.70 25.04 -6.68
C ILE A 181 -24.66 25.17 -7.88
N SER A 182 -24.13 25.39 -9.09
CA SER A 182 -24.95 25.48 -10.29
C SER A 182 -25.72 24.19 -10.59
N ILE A 183 -25.10 23.02 -10.42
CA ILE A 183 -25.80 21.73 -10.57
C ILE A 183 -26.94 21.63 -9.56
N ALA A 184 -26.69 21.93 -8.28
CA ALA A 184 -27.70 21.85 -7.24
C ALA A 184 -28.90 22.77 -7.52
N CYS A 185 -28.65 24.02 -7.93
CA CYS A 185 -29.70 24.97 -8.28
C CYS A 185 -30.49 24.57 -9.54
N CYS A 186 -29.82 24.02 -10.57
CA CYS A 186 -30.49 23.53 -11.78
C CYS A 186 -31.35 22.30 -11.53
N VAL A 187 -30.87 21.36 -10.70
CA VAL A 187 -31.64 20.18 -10.30
C VAL A 187 -32.88 20.59 -9.53
N PHE A 188 -32.75 21.51 -8.58
CA PHE A 188 -33.89 22.05 -7.84
C PHE A 188 -34.90 22.74 -8.75
N TYR A 189 -34.45 23.60 -9.67
CA TYR A 189 -35.31 24.28 -10.64
C TYR A 189 -36.04 23.31 -11.57
N SER A 190 -35.35 22.29 -12.08
CA SER A 190 -35.96 21.28 -12.94
C SER A 190 -37.02 20.44 -12.22
N HIS A 191 -36.95 20.36 -10.89
CA HIS A 191 -37.84 19.55 -10.08
C HIS A 191 -39.05 20.33 -9.55
N CYS A 192 -38.85 21.57 -9.08
CA CYS A 192 -39.88 22.41 -8.48
C CYS A 192 -40.42 23.54 -9.39
N GLY A 193 -39.72 23.88 -10.48
CA GLY A 193 -40.06 24.99 -11.38
C GLY A 193 -39.88 26.40 -10.76
N ASN A 194 -40.10 27.45 -11.56
CA ASN A 194 -40.30 28.80 -11.02
C ASN A 194 -41.79 28.96 -10.72
N ARG A 195 -42.20 29.01 -9.45
CA ARG A 195 -43.59 29.33 -9.12
C ARG A 195 -43.82 30.84 -9.22
N THR A 196 -43.77 31.37 -10.43
CA THR A 196 -44.38 32.65 -10.78
C THR A 196 -45.21 32.41 -12.04
N VAL A 197 -46.51 32.72 -11.96
CA VAL A 197 -47.53 32.68 -13.04
C VAL A 197 -48.28 31.35 -13.26
N SER A 198 -49.39 31.17 -12.55
CA SER A 198 -50.75 31.06 -13.15
C SER A 198 -51.76 30.64 -12.08
N ARG A 199 -52.40 31.64 -11.47
CA ARG A 199 -53.61 31.45 -10.65
C ARG A 199 -54.90 31.50 -11.49
N ASP A 200 -54.78 31.70 -12.80
CA ASP A 200 -55.91 31.75 -13.75
C ASP A 200 -55.77 30.70 -14.86
N LYS A 201 -56.39 29.55 -14.64
CA LYS A 201 -57.05 28.70 -15.66
C LYS A 201 -57.83 27.62 -14.92
N SER A 202 -58.79 28.06 -14.12
CA SER A 202 -59.75 27.21 -13.41
C SER A 202 -60.88 26.67 -14.31
N ILE A 203 -60.88 26.98 -15.61
CA ILE A 203 -62.03 26.70 -16.49
C ILE A 203 -61.81 25.58 -17.51
N ASP A 204 -60.57 25.21 -17.87
CA ASP A 204 -60.35 24.14 -18.88
C ASP A 204 -60.07 22.74 -18.27
N ARG A 205 -60.01 22.65 -16.94
CA ARG A 205 -59.73 21.40 -16.21
C ARG A 205 -60.98 20.55 -15.96
N ARG A 206 -62.19 21.10 -16.13
CA ARG A 206 -63.45 20.36 -15.99
C ARG A 206 -63.80 19.53 -17.21
N THR A 207 -63.42 19.96 -18.41
CA THR A 207 -63.78 19.26 -19.66
C THR A 207 -62.90 18.02 -19.90
N ALA A 208 -61.60 18.11 -19.61
CA ALA A 208 -60.70 16.95 -19.65
C ALA A 208 -60.96 15.94 -18.52
N SER A 209 -61.45 16.41 -17.36
CA SER A 209 -61.78 15.54 -16.23
C SER A 209 -63.07 14.74 -16.46
N TRP A 210 -64.00 15.19 -17.31
CA TRP A 210 -65.27 14.49 -17.51
C TRP A 210 -65.18 13.40 -18.58
N ILE A 211 -64.37 13.62 -19.63
CA ILE A 211 -64.13 12.64 -20.70
C ILE A 211 -63.28 11.45 -20.20
N VAL A 212 -62.33 11.68 -19.29
CA VAL A 212 -61.52 10.59 -18.69
C VAL A 212 -62.30 9.83 -17.62
N PHE A 213 -63.30 10.46 -16.97
CA PHE A 213 -64.09 9.82 -15.91
C PHE A 213 -65.20 8.90 -16.45
N SER A 214 -65.73 9.13 -17.66
CA SER A 214 -66.76 8.25 -18.24
C SER A 214 -66.22 6.97 -18.88
N LEU A 215 -64.95 6.96 -19.29
CA LEU A 215 -64.30 5.80 -19.92
C LEU A 215 -63.60 4.86 -18.91
N TRP A 216 -63.58 5.22 -17.62
CA TRP A 216 -62.80 4.53 -16.59
C TRP A 216 -63.62 4.19 -15.34
N THR A 217 -64.88 3.84 -15.54
CA THR A 217 -65.74 3.23 -14.51
C THR A 217 -66.29 1.90 -15.00
N LYS A 218 -65.40 0.92 -15.14
CA LYS A 218 -65.75 -0.49 -14.93
C LYS A 218 -64.50 -1.30 -14.60
N HIS A 219 -64.54 -1.88 -13.40
CA HIS A 219 -63.62 -2.81 -12.74
C HIS A 219 -62.46 -2.28 -11.89
N ASP A 220 -62.69 -2.48 -10.59
CA ASP A 220 -61.82 -2.85 -9.47
C ASP A 220 -60.93 -1.81 -8.77
N ASP A 221 -61.13 -1.77 -7.45
CA ASP A 221 -60.49 -0.93 -6.43
C ASP A 221 -58.97 -1.11 -6.40
N ASN A 222 -58.24 -0.13 -6.92
CA ASN A 222 -56.77 -0.11 -6.88
C ASN A 222 -56.24 0.93 -5.87
N THR A 223 -55.65 0.41 -4.78
CA THR A 223 -54.79 1.10 -3.79
C THR A 223 -53.62 1.90 -4.40
N LEU A 224 -53.31 1.65 -5.67
CA LEU A 224 -52.30 2.35 -6.45
C LEU A 224 -52.68 3.81 -6.75
N ILE A 225 -53.97 4.08 -6.96
CA ILE A 225 -54.47 5.41 -7.35
C ILE A 225 -54.41 6.38 -6.16
N SER A 226 -54.71 5.90 -4.95
CA SER A 226 -54.59 6.70 -3.72
C SER A 226 -53.14 6.99 -3.32
N ARG A 227 -52.19 6.11 -3.71
CA ARG A 227 -50.74 6.34 -3.55
C ARG A 227 -50.19 7.37 -4.55
N LEU A 228 -50.64 7.32 -5.81
CA LEU A 228 -50.26 8.29 -6.85
C LEU A 228 -50.73 9.72 -6.53
N LEU A 229 -51.96 9.87 -6.02
CA LEU A 229 -52.49 11.16 -5.53
C LEU A 229 -51.76 11.69 -4.29
N ARG A 230 -51.21 10.81 -3.43
CA ARG A 230 -50.46 11.19 -2.22
C ARG A 230 -49.04 11.67 -2.55
N MET A 231 -48.37 11.06 -3.54
CA MET A 231 -47.07 11.51 -4.04
C MET A 231 -47.14 12.88 -4.72
N HIS A 232 -48.18 13.15 -5.52
CA HIS A 232 -48.34 14.47 -6.14
C HIS A 232 -48.58 15.59 -5.11
N LYS A 233 -49.28 15.30 -4.00
CA LYS A 233 -49.41 16.21 -2.85
C LYS A 233 -48.10 16.39 -2.07
N PHE A 234 -47.32 15.33 -1.91
CA PHE A 234 -46.00 15.36 -1.24
C PHE A 234 -44.99 16.24 -2.00
N LYS A 235 -44.98 16.14 -3.33
CA LYS A 235 -44.20 17.01 -4.22
C LYS A 235 -44.55 18.49 -4.05
N GLU A 236 -45.85 18.82 -4.02
CA GLU A 236 -46.29 20.21 -3.84
C GLU A 236 -45.96 20.78 -2.44
N GLN A 237 -45.94 19.94 -1.41
CA GLN A 237 -45.59 20.33 -0.03
C GLN A 237 -44.08 20.51 0.17
N ILE A 238 -43.21 19.68 -0.42
CA ILE A 238 -41.76 19.86 -0.31
C ILE A 238 -41.31 21.16 -0.99
N CYS A 239 -41.80 21.40 -2.21
CA CYS A 239 -41.46 22.62 -2.95
C CYS A 239 -42.01 23.90 -2.29
N SER A 240 -42.97 23.82 -1.36
CA SER A 240 -43.47 24.96 -0.58
C SER A 240 -42.84 25.12 0.81
N SER A 241 -42.13 24.11 1.34
CA SER A 241 -41.67 24.09 2.74
C SER A 241 -40.17 24.28 2.91
N TRP A 242 -39.36 23.89 1.93
CA TRP A 242 -37.89 23.88 2.07
C TRP A 242 -37.22 25.25 1.86
N PHE A 243 -37.86 26.17 1.15
CA PHE A 243 -37.47 27.57 1.07
C PHE A 243 -38.73 28.42 1.15
N ALA A 244 -39.07 28.90 2.35
CA ALA A 244 -40.14 29.88 2.50
C ALA A 244 -39.81 31.12 1.64
N PRO A 245 -40.80 31.74 0.96
CA PRO A 245 -40.57 33.01 0.30
C PRO A 245 -40.05 34.00 1.35
N VAL A 246 -38.87 34.57 1.08
CA VAL A 246 -38.34 35.66 1.90
C VAL A 246 -39.30 36.85 1.74
N GLY A 247 -39.58 37.55 2.83
CA GLY A 247 -40.60 38.59 2.94
C GLY A 247 -40.64 39.59 1.77
N SER A 248 -41.79 40.24 1.62
CA SER A 248 -42.08 41.19 0.54
C SER A 248 -40.95 42.21 0.38
N ALA A 249 -40.67 42.61 -0.86
CA ALA A 249 -39.67 43.63 -1.18
C ALA A 249 -39.82 44.93 -0.34
N SER A 250 -41.01 45.21 0.21
CA SER A 250 -41.29 46.28 1.18
C SER A 250 -40.39 46.28 2.42
N ASP A 251 -39.88 45.12 2.83
CA ASP A 251 -39.27 44.91 4.14
C ASP A 251 -37.77 45.26 4.16
N TYR A 252 -37.20 45.64 3.01
CA TYR A 252 -35.77 45.88 2.85
C TYR A 252 -35.42 47.35 2.50
N PRO A 253 -34.28 47.88 2.99
CA PRO A 253 -33.75 49.19 2.64
C PRO A 253 -33.51 49.34 1.12
N LEU A 254 -33.55 50.58 0.62
CA LEU A 254 -33.52 50.94 -0.80
C LEU A 254 -32.32 50.34 -1.57
N LEU A 255 -31.16 50.25 -0.92
CA LEU A 255 -29.93 49.73 -1.52
C LEU A 255 -30.00 48.20 -1.70
N SER A 256 -30.59 47.51 -0.73
CA SER A 256 -30.92 46.08 -0.81
C SER A 256 -32.04 45.78 -1.81
N LYS A 257 -33.02 46.69 -1.99
CA LYS A 257 -34.03 46.58 -3.06
C LYS A 257 -33.39 46.59 -4.44
N TRP A 258 -32.50 47.56 -4.68
CA TRP A 258 -31.79 47.68 -5.96
C TRP A 258 -30.89 46.47 -6.23
N ALA A 259 -30.16 45.99 -5.21
CA ALA A 259 -29.25 44.85 -5.34
C ALA A 259 -29.96 43.49 -5.55
N ILE A 260 -31.16 43.30 -4.97
CA ILE A 260 -31.87 42.01 -4.98
C ILE A 260 -32.89 41.91 -6.12
N TYR A 261 -33.55 43.02 -6.48
CA TYR A 261 -34.65 43.03 -7.46
C TYR A 261 -34.33 43.76 -8.77
N GLY A 262 -33.20 44.47 -8.85
CA GLY A 262 -32.76 45.20 -10.05
C GLY A 262 -33.59 46.44 -10.39
N GLU A 263 -33.09 47.23 -11.34
CA GLU A 263 -33.61 48.57 -11.65
C GLU A 263 -35.06 48.58 -12.19
N LEU A 264 -35.51 47.48 -12.82
CA LEU A 264 -36.88 47.33 -13.31
C LEU A 264 -37.93 47.25 -12.18
N SER A 265 -37.55 46.87 -10.96
CA SER A 265 -38.50 46.77 -9.83
C SER A 265 -38.73 48.11 -9.13
N SER A 266 -37.93 49.15 -9.42
CA SER A 266 -38.10 50.50 -8.86
C SER A 266 -39.18 51.30 -9.60
N ASN A 267 -39.50 50.93 -10.84
CA ASN A 267 -40.54 51.59 -11.65
C ASN A 267 -41.82 50.74 -11.71
N GLY A 268 -42.50 50.66 -10.55
CA GLY A 268 -43.96 50.64 -10.41
C GLY A 268 -44.84 49.76 -11.31
N SER A 269 -44.34 48.70 -11.96
CA SER A 269 -45.13 47.79 -12.78
C SER A 269 -45.11 46.38 -12.21
N GLY A 270 -46.31 45.85 -11.92
CA GLY A 270 -46.52 44.69 -11.06
C GLY A 270 -46.00 43.38 -11.64
N SER A 271 -44.76 43.03 -11.31
CA SER A 271 -44.27 41.65 -11.31
C SER A 271 -44.04 41.19 -9.87
N SER A 272 -44.30 39.92 -9.60
CA SER A 272 -44.44 39.30 -8.26
C SER A 272 -43.32 39.66 -7.26
N ASN A 273 -43.70 40.19 -6.10
CA ASN A 273 -42.85 40.61 -4.98
C ASN A 273 -42.14 39.45 -4.21
N GLU A 274 -42.00 38.26 -4.80
CA GLU A 274 -41.40 37.08 -4.15
C GLU A 274 -40.04 36.71 -4.77
N ILE A 275 -39.03 36.47 -3.92
CA ILE A 275 -37.70 36.02 -4.37
C ILE A 275 -37.81 34.60 -4.95
N SER A 276 -37.22 34.36 -6.13
CA SER A 276 -37.17 33.01 -6.70
C SER A 276 -36.53 32.03 -5.71
N PRO A 277 -37.17 30.89 -5.41
CA PRO A 277 -36.59 29.85 -4.54
C PRO A 277 -35.18 29.39 -4.96
N VAL A 278 -34.87 29.50 -6.26
CA VAL A 278 -33.53 29.21 -6.80
C VAL A 278 -32.48 30.21 -6.30
N TYR A 279 -32.84 31.48 -6.19
CA TYR A 279 -31.94 32.52 -5.67
C TYR A 279 -31.72 32.36 -4.16
N SER A 280 -32.77 32.01 -3.40
CA SER A 280 -32.67 31.73 -1.96
C SER A 280 -31.75 30.53 -1.67
N LEU A 281 -31.88 29.46 -2.46
CA LEU A 281 -31.00 28.29 -2.41
C LEU A 281 -29.54 28.67 -2.74
N TRP A 282 -29.34 29.44 -3.82
CA TRP A 282 -28.01 29.91 -4.23
C TRP A 282 -27.34 30.77 -3.14
N ALA A 283 -28.07 31.73 -2.56
CA ALA A 283 -27.58 32.61 -1.50
C ALA A 283 -27.22 31.83 -0.22
N THR A 284 -28.02 30.82 0.14
CA THR A 284 -27.76 29.96 1.30
C THR A 284 -26.45 29.19 1.15
N PHE A 285 -26.21 28.58 0.00
CA PHE A 285 -24.95 27.86 -0.27
C PHE A 285 -23.74 28.80 -0.31
N MET A 286 -23.90 30.00 -0.87
CA MET A 286 -22.84 31.03 -0.84
C MET A 286 -22.52 31.50 0.58
N GLY A 287 -23.55 31.72 1.40
CA GLY A 287 -23.38 32.10 2.82
C GLY A 287 -22.66 31.02 3.63
N LEU A 288 -23.02 29.74 3.43
CA LEU A 288 -22.33 28.62 4.07
C LEU A 288 -20.86 28.50 3.64
N TYR A 289 -20.57 28.71 2.35
CA TYR A 289 -19.18 28.73 1.86
C TYR A 289 -18.37 29.83 2.54
N ILE A 290 -18.91 31.06 2.58
CA ILE A 290 -18.24 32.21 3.19
C ILE A 290 -18.02 31.99 4.69
N ALA A 291 -19.06 31.56 5.42
CA ALA A 291 -18.97 31.32 6.85
C ALA A 291 -17.90 30.27 7.17
N ASN A 292 -17.88 29.16 6.43
CA ASN A 292 -16.89 28.11 6.62
C ASN A 292 -15.47 28.58 6.29
N TYR A 293 -15.31 29.32 5.18
CA TYR A 293 -14.01 29.88 4.77
C TYR A 293 -13.45 30.88 5.79
N VAL A 294 -14.32 31.72 6.38
CA VAL A 294 -13.94 32.66 7.43
C VAL A 294 -13.61 31.93 8.74
N ILE A 295 -14.42 30.97 9.17
CA ILE A 295 -14.21 30.20 10.41
C ILE A 295 -12.90 29.40 10.34
N GLU A 296 -12.64 28.71 9.24
CA GLU A 296 -11.43 27.90 9.01
C GLU A 296 -10.15 28.72 9.23
N ARG A 297 -10.14 30.00 8.78
CA ARG A 297 -8.95 30.86 8.82
C ARG A 297 -8.90 31.86 9.98
N SER A 298 -10.00 32.01 10.72
CA SER A 298 -10.06 32.83 11.93
C SER A 298 -9.88 32.03 13.23
N THR A 299 -10.33 30.77 13.28
CA THR A 299 -10.39 29.99 14.54
C THR A 299 -9.45 28.78 14.62
N GLY A 300 -8.93 28.27 13.50
CA GLY A 300 -8.18 26.99 13.46
C GLY A 300 -6.76 26.99 14.05
N TRP A 301 -6.20 28.15 14.42
CA TRP A 301 -4.77 28.27 14.77
C TRP A 301 -4.48 28.58 16.25
N VAL A 302 -5.43 29.19 16.98
CA VAL A 302 -5.14 29.75 18.32
C VAL A 302 -4.98 28.68 19.43
N LEU A 303 -5.54 27.46 19.26
CA LEU A 303 -5.63 26.50 20.35
C LEU A 303 -4.62 25.33 20.32
N THR A 304 -3.76 25.15 19.30
CA THR A 304 -2.98 23.89 19.24
C THR A 304 -1.49 23.94 18.87
N HIS A 305 -0.91 24.94 18.21
CA HIS A 305 0.51 24.83 17.78
C HIS A 305 1.28 26.16 17.68
N PRO A 306 2.31 26.41 18.52
CA PRO A 306 3.19 27.59 18.40
C PRO A 306 4.34 27.42 17.39
N LEU A 307 4.48 26.28 16.70
CA LEU A 307 5.54 26.03 15.70
C LEU A 307 4.93 25.71 14.32
N THR A 308 5.58 26.15 13.25
CA THR A 308 5.15 25.83 11.88
C THR A 308 5.37 24.34 11.56
N ILE A 309 4.56 23.74 10.68
CA ILE A 309 4.70 22.33 10.26
C ILE A 309 6.13 22.03 9.76
N SER A 310 6.74 22.99 9.07
CA SER A 310 8.13 22.91 8.59
C SER A 310 9.15 22.84 9.73
N GLU A 311 8.96 23.62 10.79
CA GLU A 311 9.84 23.59 11.97
C GLU A 311 9.66 22.30 12.77
N TYR A 312 8.42 21.80 12.91
CA TYR A 312 8.16 20.51 13.55
C TYR A 312 8.79 19.35 12.77
N GLU A 313 8.69 19.33 11.43
CA GLU A 313 9.35 18.33 10.59
C GLU A 313 10.88 18.42 10.66
N LYS A 314 11.44 19.63 10.70
CA LYS A 314 12.89 19.84 10.92
C LYS A 314 13.33 19.32 12.28
N LEU A 315 12.59 19.61 13.35
CA LEU A 315 12.89 19.15 14.70
C LEU A 315 12.81 17.61 14.79
N LYS A 316 11.79 17.01 14.16
CA LYS A 316 11.63 15.56 14.09
C LYS A 316 12.81 14.89 13.34
N LYS A 317 13.28 15.47 12.24
CA LYS A 317 14.47 15.02 11.49
C LYS A 317 15.78 15.14 12.29
N GLN A 318 15.84 16.02 13.28
CA GLN A 318 16.99 16.14 14.18
C GLN A 318 16.96 15.12 15.31
N LEU A 319 15.79 14.60 15.69
CA LEU A 319 15.61 13.71 16.84
C LEU A 319 15.63 12.22 16.49
N LYS A 320 15.32 11.84 15.24
CA LYS A 320 15.33 10.44 14.78
C LYS A 320 15.83 10.31 13.34
N PRO A 321 16.44 9.16 12.98
CA PRO A 321 16.77 8.86 11.59
C PRO A 321 15.53 8.85 10.70
N ASP A 322 15.70 9.27 9.44
CA ASP A 322 14.62 9.42 8.45
C ASP A 322 14.70 8.33 7.35
N PHE A 323 15.09 7.10 7.73
CA PHE A 323 15.08 5.91 6.87
C PHE A 323 13.89 4.99 7.20
N GLU A 324 13.49 4.16 6.25
CA GLU A 324 12.29 3.30 6.38
C GLU A 324 12.55 2.00 7.14
N ASP A 325 11.50 1.44 7.75
CA ASP A 325 11.54 0.12 8.38
C ASP A 325 11.59 -1.04 7.35
N MET A 326 11.74 -2.27 7.85
CA MET A 326 11.74 -3.50 7.05
C MET A 326 10.55 -3.55 6.07
N VAL A 327 10.78 -3.95 4.82
CA VAL A 327 9.74 -4.01 3.79
C VAL A 327 8.61 -4.96 4.23
N PRO A 328 7.35 -4.50 4.14
CA PRO A 328 6.19 -5.31 4.47
C PRO A 328 5.77 -6.24 3.31
N TRP A 329 6.57 -7.24 2.97
CA TRP A 329 6.33 -8.13 1.81
C TRP A 329 4.92 -8.75 1.74
N TYR A 330 4.29 -9.02 2.88
CA TYR A 330 2.93 -9.59 2.99
C TYR A 330 1.88 -8.58 3.51
N SER A 331 2.26 -7.33 3.80
CA SER A 331 1.33 -6.27 4.19
C SER A 331 1.52 -4.98 3.39
N GLY A 332 1.91 -5.11 2.12
CA GLY A 332 1.69 -4.02 1.19
C GLY A 332 0.19 -3.89 1.00
N THR A 333 -0.32 -2.65 0.95
CA THR A 333 -1.59 -2.43 0.27
C THR A 333 -1.50 -3.16 -1.06
N SER A 334 -2.49 -3.99 -1.39
CA SER A 334 -2.56 -4.72 -2.65
C SER A 334 -2.12 -3.84 -3.83
N THR A 335 -2.38 -2.54 -3.80
CA THR A 335 -1.81 -1.56 -4.74
C THR A 335 -0.31 -1.63 -5.00
N ASP A 336 0.58 -1.81 -4.02
CA ASP A 336 2.04 -1.84 -4.28
C ASP A 336 2.50 -3.19 -4.84
N LEU A 337 1.99 -4.31 -4.32
CA LEU A 337 2.32 -5.63 -4.85
C LEU A 337 1.68 -5.85 -6.23
N PHE A 338 0.40 -5.48 -6.41
CA PHE A 338 -0.26 -5.50 -7.72
C PHE A 338 0.39 -4.50 -8.66
N LYS A 339 0.80 -3.31 -8.20
CA LYS A 339 1.57 -2.39 -9.03
C LYS A 339 2.92 -2.96 -9.40
N THR A 340 3.67 -3.59 -8.49
CA THR A 340 4.95 -4.22 -8.82
C THR A 340 4.76 -5.40 -9.76
N VAL A 341 3.76 -6.26 -9.54
CA VAL A 341 3.43 -7.38 -10.44
C VAL A 341 2.95 -6.86 -11.80
N PHE A 342 2.17 -5.79 -11.82
CA PHE A 342 1.67 -5.16 -13.04
C PHE A 342 2.78 -4.41 -13.79
N ASP A 343 3.60 -3.63 -13.10
CA ASP A 343 4.80 -2.96 -13.62
C ASP A 343 5.80 -4.01 -14.12
N LEU A 344 5.96 -5.14 -13.43
CA LEU A 344 6.78 -6.27 -13.87
C LEU A 344 6.17 -6.96 -15.10
N MET A 345 4.86 -7.20 -15.11
CA MET A 345 4.19 -7.80 -16.27
C MET A 345 4.31 -6.88 -17.48
N ILE A 346 4.08 -5.57 -17.31
CA ILE A 346 4.25 -4.56 -18.34
C ILE A 346 5.71 -4.45 -18.77
N SER A 347 6.64 -4.39 -17.81
CA SER A 347 8.07 -4.29 -18.08
C SER A 347 8.51 -5.52 -18.87
N VAL A 348 8.30 -6.73 -18.35
CA VAL A 348 8.73 -8.00 -18.97
C VAL A 348 8.03 -8.28 -20.29
N THR A 349 6.72 -8.07 -20.41
CA THR A 349 5.97 -8.45 -21.64
C THR A 349 5.91 -7.37 -22.71
N LEU A 350 5.98 -6.08 -22.34
CA LEU A 350 5.86 -4.98 -23.31
C LEU A 350 7.18 -4.23 -23.53
N PHE A 351 8.11 -4.21 -22.57
CA PHE A 351 9.18 -3.21 -22.55
C PHE A 351 10.62 -3.70 -22.35
N VAL A 352 10.87 -4.89 -21.81
CA VAL A 352 12.24 -5.43 -21.61
C VAL A 352 12.98 -5.55 -22.95
N GLY A 353 12.27 -5.83 -24.05
CA GLY A 353 12.84 -5.80 -25.40
C GLY A 353 12.94 -4.40 -26.05
N ARG A 354 12.36 -3.34 -25.47
CA ARG A 354 12.25 -2.00 -26.08
C ARG A 354 12.96 -0.88 -25.30
N PHE A 355 13.26 -1.07 -24.01
CA PHE A 355 13.77 -0.01 -23.12
C PHE A 355 14.94 -0.48 -22.24
N ASP A 356 15.81 -1.34 -22.76
CA ASP A 356 17.10 -1.64 -22.11
C ASP A 356 17.99 -0.39 -22.13
N MET A 357 18.24 0.20 -20.95
CA MET A 357 19.04 1.41 -20.81
C MET A 357 20.51 1.20 -21.23
N ARG A 358 21.04 -0.03 -21.14
CA ARG A 358 22.39 -0.36 -21.64
C ARG A 358 22.45 -0.19 -23.16
N MET A 359 21.45 -0.72 -23.87
CA MET A 359 21.33 -0.56 -25.33
C MET A 359 21.09 0.91 -25.73
N MET A 360 20.26 1.64 -24.98
CA MET A 360 20.02 3.06 -25.22
C MET A 360 21.31 3.89 -25.04
N GLN A 361 22.05 3.65 -23.96
CA GLN A 361 23.36 4.29 -23.73
C GLN A 361 24.37 3.95 -24.83
N ALA A 362 24.43 2.69 -25.27
CA ALA A 362 25.31 2.30 -26.38
C ALA A 362 24.90 2.96 -27.71
N ALA A 363 23.59 3.15 -27.96
CA ALA A 363 23.08 3.81 -29.16
C ALA A 363 23.31 5.33 -29.16
N MET A 364 23.26 5.97 -27.98
CA MET A 364 23.51 7.41 -27.83
C MET A 364 25.00 7.78 -27.98
N ASN A 365 25.91 6.89 -27.60
CA ASN A 365 27.36 7.11 -27.71
C ASN A 365 27.94 6.90 -29.14
N LYS A 366 27.11 7.03 -30.19
CA LYS A 366 27.52 6.87 -31.61
C LYS A 366 28.34 8.04 -32.19
N THR A 367 29.05 8.80 -31.36
CA THR A 367 30.08 9.74 -31.84
C THR A 367 31.43 9.01 -31.98
N PRO A 368 32.22 9.26 -33.04
CA PRO A 368 33.32 8.37 -33.46
C PRO A 368 34.54 8.27 -32.51
N ASP A 369 34.59 9.02 -31.42
CA ASP A 369 35.78 9.12 -30.56
C ASP A 369 35.75 8.26 -29.28
N GLU A 370 34.67 7.49 -29.01
CA GLU A 370 34.50 6.76 -27.74
C GLU A 370 34.67 5.23 -27.84
N ALA A 371 35.44 4.74 -28.81
CA ALA A 371 35.87 3.33 -28.86
C ALA A 371 37.03 3.02 -27.87
N ASN A 372 37.17 3.77 -26.77
CA ASN A 372 38.22 3.54 -25.79
C ASN A 372 37.70 2.67 -24.65
N SER A 373 38.08 1.38 -24.65
CA SER A 373 37.88 0.42 -23.55
C SER A 373 38.43 0.88 -22.19
N HIS A 374 39.17 2.00 -22.17
CA HIS A 374 39.72 2.66 -21.00
C HIS A 374 38.68 3.21 -20.01
N ASP A 375 37.46 3.51 -20.46
CA ASP A 375 36.45 4.16 -19.61
C ASP A 375 35.75 3.23 -18.60
N LEU A 376 35.85 1.92 -18.82
CA LEU A 376 35.22 0.86 -18.02
C LEU A 376 36.22 0.05 -17.20
N LEU A 377 37.52 0.19 -17.51
CA LEU A 377 38.62 -0.43 -16.82
C LEU A 377 39.21 0.55 -15.80
N TYR A 378 39.21 0.15 -14.53
CA TYR A 378 39.75 0.93 -13.43
C TYR A 378 41.00 0.23 -12.87
N ASP A 379 42.18 0.74 -13.21
CA ASP A 379 43.49 0.21 -12.81
C ASP A 379 44.23 1.10 -11.81
N HIS A 380 43.58 2.14 -11.28
CA HIS A 380 44.16 3.07 -10.33
C HIS A 380 44.58 2.42 -8.99
N LEU A 381 44.11 1.21 -8.71
CA LEU A 381 44.49 0.42 -7.53
C LEU A 381 45.65 -0.55 -7.80
N ASP A 382 46.05 -0.77 -9.07
CA ASP A 382 47.05 -1.74 -9.56
C ASP A 382 48.51 -1.33 -9.27
N GLY A 383 48.82 -1.01 -8.03
CA GLY A 383 50.18 -0.63 -7.62
C GLY A 383 50.34 -0.38 -6.13
N LYS A 384 49.35 -0.76 -5.33
CA LYS A 384 49.46 -0.79 -3.88
C LYS A 384 50.05 -2.13 -3.46
N ASP A 385 50.85 -2.17 -2.40
CA ASP A 385 51.40 -3.42 -1.89
C ASP A 385 50.33 -4.30 -1.22
N GLU A 386 49.36 -3.65 -0.56
CA GLU A 386 48.25 -4.28 0.14
C GLU A 386 46.95 -3.49 -0.05
N LEU A 387 45.81 -4.16 0.06
CA LEU A 387 44.49 -3.53 -0.08
C LEU A 387 43.46 -4.21 0.82
N TRP A 388 42.80 -3.40 1.65
CA TRP A 388 41.58 -3.78 2.38
C TRP A 388 40.35 -3.33 1.62
N PHE A 389 39.37 -4.21 1.45
CA PHE A 389 38.11 -3.91 0.80
C PHE A 389 36.96 -4.73 1.38
N ASP A 390 35.74 -4.22 1.24
CA ASP A 390 34.53 -4.81 1.82
C ASP A 390 33.55 -5.21 0.72
N PHE A 391 32.75 -6.25 0.97
CA PHE A 391 31.67 -6.72 0.10
C PHE A 391 30.35 -6.86 0.88
N ILE A 392 29.29 -6.33 0.29
CA ILE A 392 27.90 -6.48 0.75
C ILE A 392 26.98 -6.73 -0.45
N ALA A 393 25.80 -7.28 -0.22
CA ALA A 393 24.74 -7.43 -1.22
C ALA A 393 23.37 -7.43 -0.52
N ASP A 394 22.28 -7.37 -1.30
CA ASP A 394 20.89 -7.51 -0.82
C ASP A 394 20.57 -6.51 0.31
N THR A 395 20.77 -5.23 -0.01
CA THR A 395 20.63 -4.13 0.94
C THR A 395 19.27 -3.43 0.80
N GLY A 396 18.94 -2.52 1.72
CA GLY A 396 17.74 -1.70 1.58
C GLY A 396 16.41 -2.42 1.84
N ASP A 397 16.41 -3.66 2.33
CA ASP A 397 15.20 -4.33 2.84
C ASP A 397 14.68 -3.64 4.10
N GLY A 398 15.56 -3.04 4.90
CA GLY A 398 15.18 -2.17 6.01
C GLY A 398 16.30 -1.23 6.44
N GLY A 399 15.94 0.01 6.76
CA GLY A 399 16.86 1.08 7.12
C GLY A 399 17.68 0.78 8.37
N ASN A 400 17.08 0.17 9.41
CA ASN A 400 17.82 -0.26 10.60
C ASN A 400 18.95 -1.24 10.29
N SER A 401 18.67 -2.26 9.47
CA SER A 401 19.67 -3.25 9.05
C SER A 401 20.72 -2.66 8.13
N THR A 402 20.31 -1.88 7.12
CA THR A 402 21.26 -1.20 6.22
C THR A 402 22.16 -0.26 7.01
N TYR A 403 21.60 0.51 7.95
CA TYR A 403 22.35 1.45 8.78
C TYR A 403 23.34 0.75 9.71
N ALA A 404 22.94 -0.36 10.34
CA ALA A 404 23.84 -1.11 11.21
C ALA A 404 25.09 -1.61 10.47
N VAL A 405 24.91 -2.15 9.25
CA VAL A 405 26.04 -2.59 8.42
C VAL A 405 26.84 -1.38 7.91
N ALA A 406 26.18 -0.33 7.41
CA ALA A 406 26.85 0.88 6.94
C ALA A 406 27.68 1.55 8.05
N ARG A 407 27.19 1.58 9.30
CA ARG A 407 27.91 2.09 10.48
C ARG A 407 29.20 1.32 10.71
N LEU A 408 29.20 -0.01 10.57
CA LEU A 408 30.41 -0.83 10.69
C LEU A 408 31.41 -0.56 9.56
N LEU A 409 30.93 -0.47 8.33
CA LEU A 409 31.75 -0.16 7.15
C LEU A 409 32.38 1.24 7.25
N ALA A 410 31.72 2.20 7.91
CA ALA A 410 32.21 3.57 8.05
C ALA A 410 33.36 3.72 9.06
N GLN A 411 33.49 2.82 10.03
CA GLN A 411 34.43 2.98 11.14
C GLN A 411 35.89 2.97 10.63
N PRO A 412 36.75 3.91 11.08
CA PRO A 412 38.16 3.93 10.69
C PRO A 412 38.91 2.69 11.16
N LEU A 413 38.57 2.19 12.36
CA LEU A 413 39.10 0.98 12.97
C LEU A 413 37.93 0.21 13.60
N LEU A 414 37.83 -1.08 13.29
CA LEU A 414 36.93 -2.01 13.99
C LEU A 414 37.76 -2.87 14.92
N VAL A 415 37.40 -2.87 16.21
CA VAL A 415 38.09 -3.64 17.23
C VAL A 415 37.19 -4.79 17.65
N ILE A 416 37.64 -6.02 17.43
CA ILE A 416 36.88 -7.24 17.65
C ILE A 416 37.59 -8.07 18.70
N ASN A 417 36.86 -8.45 19.73
CA ASN A 417 37.34 -9.38 20.74
C ASN A 417 37.07 -10.80 20.22
N SER A 418 38.13 -11.54 19.91
CA SER A 418 38.10 -12.98 19.68
C SER A 418 38.68 -13.67 20.92
N ASP A 419 38.28 -14.92 21.20
CA ASP A 419 38.30 -15.59 22.51
C ASP A 419 39.62 -15.55 23.33
N ASP A 420 40.75 -15.08 22.78
CA ASP A 420 41.99 -14.73 23.52
C ASP A 420 42.79 -13.55 22.93
N SER A 421 42.27 -12.81 21.94
CA SER A 421 43.01 -11.71 21.30
C SER A 421 42.11 -10.59 20.78
N ARG A 422 42.62 -9.35 20.88
CA ARG A 422 41.96 -8.14 20.41
C ARG A 422 42.42 -7.84 18.98
N LEU A 423 41.60 -8.22 17.99
CA LEU A 423 41.89 -8.02 16.57
C LEU A 423 41.41 -6.64 16.14
N THR A 424 42.25 -5.91 15.41
CA THR A 424 41.92 -4.57 14.89
C THR A 424 41.92 -4.60 13.37
N PHE A 425 40.83 -4.17 12.76
CA PHE A 425 40.64 -4.12 11.33
C PHE A 425 40.54 -2.68 10.85
N PRO A 426 41.38 -2.23 9.89
CA PRO A 426 41.20 -0.94 9.26
C PRO A 426 39.95 -0.95 8.40
N ARG A 427 39.41 0.24 8.13
CA ARG A 427 38.34 0.42 7.14
C ARG A 427 38.77 -0.06 5.75
N GLY A 428 37.85 -0.68 5.01
CA GLY A 428 38.04 -0.94 3.59
C GLY A 428 38.26 0.35 2.79
N GLN A 429 39.23 0.35 1.88
CA GLN A 429 39.45 1.44 0.93
C GLN A 429 38.52 1.35 -0.29
N LEU A 430 37.96 0.16 -0.54
CA LEU A 430 37.02 -0.15 -1.61
C LEU A 430 35.82 -0.89 -1.01
N LEU A 431 34.61 -0.51 -1.40
CA LEU A 431 33.37 -1.21 -1.09
C LEU A 431 32.74 -1.71 -2.38
N LEU A 432 32.49 -3.01 -2.46
CA LEU A 432 31.78 -3.65 -3.55
C LEU A 432 30.36 -4.00 -3.11
N VAL A 433 29.36 -3.55 -3.87
CA VAL A 433 27.95 -3.88 -3.61
C VAL A 433 27.40 -4.78 -4.71
N GLY A 434 26.97 -5.98 -4.33
CA GLY A 434 26.53 -7.06 -5.23
C GLY A 434 25.11 -6.94 -5.80
N GLY A 435 24.50 -5.75 -5.76
CA GLY A 435 23.15 -5.52 -6.27
C GLY A 435 22.04 -5.66 -5.23
N ASP A 436 20.81 -5.42 -5.69
CA ASP A 436 19.59 -5.26 -4.89
C ASP A 436 19.79 -4.17 -3.84
N LEU A 437 19.84 -2.92 -4.31
CA LEU A 437 20.19 -1.77 -3.48
C LEU A 437 19.02 -1.32 -2.59
N ALA A 438 17.80 -1.35 -3.11
CA ALA A 438 16.62 -0.90 -2.39
C ALA A 438 15.35 -1.67 -2.78
N TYR A 439 14.73 -2.28 -1.79
CA TYR A 439 13.47 -3.02 -1.93
C TYR A 439 12.23 -2.12 -1.69
N PRO A 440 11.04 -2.54 -2.17
CA PRO A 440 10.78 -3.71 -3.01
C PRO A 440 11.05 -3.47 -4.50
N ASN A 441 11.09 -2.21 -4.93
CA ASN A 441 11.26 -1.81 -6.32
C ASN A 441 12.10 -0.52 -6.42
N PRO A 442 12.70 -0.25 -7.59
CA PRO A 442 13.55 0.91 -7.78
C PRO A 442 12.68 2.15 -7.92
N SER A 443 13.00 3.18 -7.13
CA SER A 443 12.38 4.50 -7.19
C SER A 443 13.27 5.50 -6.45
N SER A 444 13.11 6.80 -6.75
CA SER A 444 13.79 7.85 -5.97
C SER A 444 13.56 7.71 -4.46
N PHE A 445 12.32 7.40 -4.04
CA PHE A 445 11.98 7.26 -2.63
C PHE A 445 12.67 6.06 -1.99
N SER A 446 12.63 4.88 -2.62
CA SER A 446 13.25 3.67 -2.05
C SER A 446 14.77 3.80 -1.99
N TYR A 447 15.43 4.26 -3.06
CA TYR A 447 16.86 4.49 -3.06
C TYR A 447 17.29 5.52 -2.00
N GLU A 448 16.60 6.65 -1.91
CA GLU A 448 16.92 7.70 -0.92
C GLU A 448 16.73 7.20 0.50
N ARG A 449 15.55 6.64 0.81
CA ARG A 449 15.18 6.32 2.18
C ARG A 449 15.75 5.01 2.70
N ARG A 450 16.00 4.02 1.83
CA ARG A 450 16.40 2.67 2.25
C ARG A 450 17.87 2.36 2.03
N PHE A 451 18.53 3.08 1.11
CA PHE A 451 19.93 2.87 0.79
C PHE A 451 20.79 4.11 1.06
N PHE A 452 20.57 5.24 0.38
CA PHE A 452 21.42 6.42 0.51
C PHE A 452 21.41 7.02 1.92
N CYS A 453 20.23 7.26 2.50
CA CYS A 453 20.10 7.89 3.82
C CYS A 453 20.83 7.11 4.93
N PRO A 454 20.70 5.77 5.04
CA PRO A 454 21.56 4.97 5.93
C PRO A 454 23.06 5.19 5.71
N PHE A 455 23.55 5.15 4.47
CA PHE A 455 24.97 5.36 4.17
C PHE A 455 25.44 6.77 4.50
N GLU A 456 24.64 7.80 4.19
CA GLU A 456 24.91 9.20 4.51
C GLU A 456 24.98 9.45 6.02
N TYR A 457 24.14 8.78 6.80
CA TYR A 457 24.21 8.87 8.26
C TYR A 457 25.39 8.09 8.85
N ALA A 458 25.86 7.05 8.18
CA ALA A 458 26.97 6.24 8.66
C ALA A 458 28.31 6.93 8.36
N LEU A 459 28.40 7.54 7.18
CA LEU A 459 29.56 8.28 6.71
C LEU A 459 29.05 9.45 5.87
N GLN A 460 29.17 10.68 6.37
CA GLN A 460 28.55 11.84 5.72
C GLN A 460 29.18 12.16 4.35
N PRO A 461 28.41 12.63 3.36
CA PRO A 461 28.99 13.13 2.12
C PRO A 461 29.82 14.40 2.35
N PRO A 462 30.65 14.81 1.38
CA PRO A 462 31.39 16.07 1.45
C PRO A 462 30.47 17.27 1.66
N ALA A 463 30.95 18.32 2.33
CA ALA A 463 30.12 19.47 2.72
C ALA A 463 29.47 20.22 1.53
N TRP A 464 30.07 20.14 0.34
CA TRP A 464 29.54 20.75 -0.89
C TRP A 464 28.60 19.83 -1.68
N TYR A 465 28.41 18.59 -1.24
CA TYR A 465 27.46 17.66 -1.89
C TYR A 465 26.04 18.19 -1.78
N LYS A 466 25.34 18.22 -2.92
CA LYS A 466 23.91 18.54 -2.97
C LYS A 466 23.14 17.30 -3.44
N PRO A 467 22.03 16.92 -2.78
CA PRO A 467 21.26 15.75 -3.17
C PRO A 467 20.75 15.77 -4.62
N GLU A 468 20.52 16.96 -5.18
CA GLU A 468 20.05 17.15 -6.56
C GLU A 468 21.17 17.17 -7.59
N HIS A 469 22.43 17.16 -7.16
CA HIS A 469 23.60 17.24 -8.04
C HIS A 469 23.71 16.01 -8.94
N ILE A 470 24.01 16.27 -10.20
CA ILE A 470 24.25 15.26 -11.24
C ILE A 470 25.62 15.57 -11.82
N ALA A 471 26.51 14.58 -11.78
CA ALA A 471 27.82 14.65 -12.40
C ALA A 471 27.66 14.72 -13.92
N LEU A 472 28.21 15.76 -14.55
CA LEU A 472 28.26 15.90 -15.99
C LEU A 472 29.32 14.97 -16.59
N GLU A 473 30.48 14.90 -15.94
CA GLU A 473 31.59 14.02 -16.28
C GLU A 473 32.05 13.30 -15.03
N LYS A 474 32.30 11.99 -15.17
CA LYS A 474 32.85 11.16 -14.10
C LYS A 474 34.24 10.66 -14.45
N PRO A 475 35.12 10.44 -13.45
CA PRO A 475 34.92 10.68 -12.03
C PRO A 475 35.01 12.17 -11.66
N GLU A 476 34.07 12.68 -10.87
CA GLU A 476 34.11 14.07 -10.35
C GLU A 476 35.02 14.14 -9.12
N LEU A 477 36.33 14.29 -9.36
CA LEU A 477 37.35 14.22 -8.31
C LEU A 477 37.22 15.39 -7.30
N PRO A 478 37.50 15.15 -6.00
CA PRO A 478 37.56 16.22 -5.02
C PRO A 478 38.60 17.29 -5.35
N LEU A 479 38.38 18.51 -4.86
CA LEU A 479 39.32 19.63 -4.96
C LEU A 479 40.74 19.22 -4.49
N GLY A 480 41.74 19.51 -5.32
CA GLY A 480 43.14 19.18 -5.07
C GLY A 480 43.57 17.78 -5.55
N VAL A 481 42.67 16.97 -6.11
CA VAL A 481 42.99 15.67 -6.69
C VAL A 481 42.92 15.76 -8.22
N SER A 482 44.07 15.65 -8.87
CA SER A 482 44.16 15.71 -10.34
C SER A 482 43.80 14.41 -11.04
N GLU A 483 44.03 13.26 -10.39
CA GLU A 483 43.85 11.93 -10.96
C GLU A 483 43.27 10.97 -9.92
N LEU A 484 42.45 10.00 -10.37
CA LEU A 484 41.82 9.01 -9.50
C LEU A 484 42.86 8.17 -8.72
N ARG A 485 44.04 7.92 -9.31
CA ARG A 485 45.16 7.20 -8.67
C ARG A 485 45.71 7.89 -7.43
N ARG A 486 45.59 9.23 -7.35
CA ARG A 486 46.02 10.03 -6.20
C ARG A 486 44.97 10.11 -5.09
N TYR A 487 43.73 9.69 -5.37
CA TYR A 487 42.67 9.69 -4.36
C TYR A 487 42.90 8.60 -3.30
N ARG A 488 42.98 9.02 -2.05
CA ARG A 488 43.23 8.12 -0.88
C ARG A 488 41.98 7.80 -0.06
N GLY A 489 40.84 8.42 -0.39
CA GLY A 489 39.59 8.17 0.32
C GLY A 489 38.91 6.85 -0.08
N PRO A 490 37.86 6.46 0.66
CA PRO A 490 37.11 5.24 0.39
C PRO A 490 36.26 5.38 -0.88
N GLN A 491 36.24 4.33 -1.68
CA GLN A 491 35.53 4.27 -2.97
C GLN A 491 34.51 3.15 -2.98
N CYS A 492 33.45 3.29 -3.78
CA CYS A 492 32.43 2.28 -3.90
C CYS A 492 32.07 2.00 -5.37
N PHE A 493 31.91 0.71 -5.68
CA PHE A 493 31.43 0.20 -6.96
C PHE A 493 30.29 -0.77 -6.72
N MET A 494 29.28 -0.75 -7.60
CA MET A 494 28.05 -1.50 -7.41
C MET A 494 27.59 -2.10 -8.73
N ILE A 495 27.04 -3.30 -8.69
CA ILE A 495 26.29 -3.86 -9.82
C ILE A 495 24.79 -3.79 -9.52
N PRO A 496 23.90 -3.72 -10.52
CA PRO A 496 22.46 -3.83 -10.29
C PRO A 496 22.04 -5.29 -10.04
N GLY A 497 21.08 -5.48 -9.13
CA GLY A 497 20.38 -6.75 -8.94
C GLY A 497 19.04 -6.78 -9.68
N ASN A 498 18.28 -7.87 -9.56
CA ASN A 498 16.99 -7.99 -10.25
C ASN A 498 15.97 -6.95 -9.75
N HIS A 499 16.02 -6.55 -8.48
CA HIS A 499 15.14 -5.51 -7.95
C HIS A 499 15.50 -4.10 -8.43
N ASP A 500 16.72 -3.88 -8.93
CA ASP A 500 17.14 -2.61 -9.52
C ASP A 500 16.68 -2.48 -10.99
N TRP A 501 16.31 -3.60 -11.61
CA TRP A 501 15.94 -3.70 -13.02
C TRP A 501 14.45 -3.51 -13.32
N PHE A 502 13.58 -3.48 -12.31
CA PHE A 502 12.12 -3.40 -12.54
C PHE A 502 11.67 -2.12 -13.25
N ASP A 503 12.46 -1.04 -13.23
CA ASP A 503 12.21 0.20 -13.99
C ASP A 503 13.07 0.34 -15.26
N GLY A 504 13.67 -0.75 -15.74
CA GLY A 504 14.57 -0.73 -16.90
C GLY A 504 15.93 -0.10 -16.59
N LEU A 505 16.43 -0.22 -15.35
CA LEU A 505 17.72 0.29 -14.85
C LEU A 505 17.81 1.83 -14.72
N ASN A 506 16.73 2.55 -14.98
CA ASN A 506 16.73 4.01 -15.00
C ASN A 506 17.11 4.63 -13.63
N THR A 507 16.55 4.14 -12.53
CA THR A 507 16.89 4.64 -11.19
C THR A 507 18.34 4.35 -10.83
N PHE A 508 18.84 3.15 -11.16
CA PHE A 508 20.23 2.78 -10.91
C PHE A 508 21.21 3.71 -11.63
N ILE A 509 21.02 3.97 -12.92
CA ILE A 509 21.87 4.91 -13.68
C ILE A 509 21.85 6.29 -13.03
N ARG A 510 20.66 6.80 -12.69
CA ARG A 510 20.52 8.13 -12.07
C ARG A 510 21.21 8.25 -10.71
N TYR A 511 21.17 7.23 -9.86
CA TYR A 511 21.72 7.33 -8.50
C TYR A 511 23.17 6.86 -8.42
N ILE A 512 23.59 5.87 -9.21
CA ILE A 512 24.92 5.28 -9.11
C ILE A 512 25.84 5.84 -10.18
N CYS A 513 25.40 5.89 -11.44
CA CYS A 513 26.23 6.34 -12.56
C CYS A 513 26.27 7.87 -12.69
N HIS A 514 25.26 8.59 -12.21
CA HIS A 514 25.22 10.06 -12.30
C HIS A 514 25.54 10.79 -10.98
N LYS A 515 25.47 10.16 -9.80
CA LYS A 515 25.92 10.78 -8.55
C LYS A 515 27.36 10.41 -8.22
N SER A 516 28.12 11.35 -7.68
CA SER A 516 29.54 11.15 -7.36
C SER A 516 29.79 10.56 -5.96
N TRP A 517 28.75 10.50 -5.11
CA TRP A 517 28.88 10.11 -3.70
C TRP A 517 27.67 9.34 -3.19
N VAL A 518 27.91 8.33 -2.36
CA VAL A 518 26.92 7.67 -1.49
C VAL A 518 27.40 7.79 -0.04
N GLY A 519 26.86 8.76 0.68
CA GLY A 519 27.53 9.24 1.89
C GLY A 519 28.96 9.69 1.58
N GLY A 520 29.93 9.33 2.42
CA GLY A 520 31.34 9.64 2.20
C GLY A 520 32.11 8.64 1.33
N TRP A 521 31.41 7.72 0.65
CA TRP A 521 32.01 6.82 -0.33
C TRP A 521 31.96 7.44 -1.73
N PHE A 522 33.12 7.52 -2.39
CA PHE A 522 33.23 8.08 -3.73
C PHE A 522 32.76 7.07 -4.80
N LEU A 523 31.95 7.53 -5.77
CA LEU A 523 31.36 6.72 -6.86
C LEU A 523 31.96 7.09 -8.23
N PRO A 524 33.12 6.52 -8.60
CA PRO A 524 33.76 6.80 -9.90
C PRO A 524 33.10 6.07 -11.08
N GLN A 525 32.19 5.13 -10.81
CA GLN A 525 31.54 4.27 -11.79
C GLN A 525 30.70 5.05 -12.83
N LYS A 526 30.92 4.75 -14.12
CA LYS A 526 30.23 5.39 -15.27
C LYS A 526 29.05 4.58 -15.85
N LYS A 527 29.13 3.25 -15.81
CA LYS A 527 28.13 2.31 -16.39
C LYS A 527 27.72 1.26 -15.36
N SER A 528 26.70 0.46 -15.63
CA SER A 528 26.22 -0.57 -14.71
C SER A 528 27.15 -1.79 -14.54
N TYR A 529 28.11 -1.96 -15.45
CA TYR A 529 29.16 -2.97 -15.40
C TYR A 529 30.54 -2.31 -15.44
N PHE A 530 31.57 -2.99 -14.94
CA PHE A 530 32.94 -2.45 -14.85
C PHE A 530 33.97 -3.57 -14.64
N ALA A 531 35.26 -3.24 -14.84
CA ALA A 531 36.38 -4.08 -14.44
C ALA A 531 37.35 -3.30 -13.54
N LEU A 532 37.78 -3.91 -12.42
CA LEU A 532 38.80 -3.37 -11.52
C LEU A 532 40.04 -4.26 -11.57
N LYS A 533 41.19 -3.64 -11.79
CA LYS A 533 42.49 -4.28 -11.60
C LYS A 533 43.00 -3.94 -10.20
N LEU A 534 43.16 -4.96 -9.36
CA LEU A 534 43.59 -4.85 -7.97
C LEU A 534 45.07 -5.22 -7.84
N PRO A 535 45.71 -4.89 -6.69
CA PRO A 535 47.07 -5.31 -6.40
C PRO A 535 47.35 -6.79 -6.59
N ASN A 536 48.61 -7.11 -6.84
CA ASN A 536 49.13 -8.48 -6.84
C ASN A 536 48.41 -9.42 -7.83
N GLY A 537 47.91 -8.87 -8.94
CA GLY A 537 47.31 -9.65 -10.03
C GLY A 537 45.85 -10.05 -9.80
N TRP A 538 45.20 -9.55 -8.77
CA TRP A 538 43.78 -9.78 -8.52
C TRP A 538 42.91 -8.91 -9.44
N TRP A 539 41.75 -9.44 -9.85
CA TRP A 539 40.79 -8.74 -10.70
C TRP A 539 39.37 -8.88 -10.14
N VAL A 540 38.55 -7.84 -10.34
CA VAL A 540 37.12 -7.88 -10.07
C VAL A 540 36.36 -7.48 -11.32
N PHE A 541 35.44 -8.34 -11.76
CA PHE A 541 34.55 -8.06 -12.88
C PHE A 541 33.12 -7.88 -12.34
N GLY A 542 32.59 -6.65 -12.47
CA GLY A 542 31.21 -6.32 -12.12
C GLY A 542 30.31 -6.51 -13.33
N LEU A 543 29.51 -7.58 -13.32
CA LEU A 543 28.61 -7.94 -14.42
C LEU A 543 27.19 -7.47 -14.15
N ASP A 544 26.53 -6.93 -15.18
CA ASP A 544 25.11 -6.59 -15.16
C ASP A 544 24.30 -7.68 -15.86
N GLN A 545 23.57 -8.48 -15.06
CA GLN A 545 22.86 -9.69 -15.48
C GLN A 545 21.37 -9.47 -15.82
N ALA A 546 20.88 -8.23 -15.73
CA ALA A 546 19.46 -7.92 -15.92
C ALA A 546 18.54 -8.82 -15.05
N LEU A 547 17.39 -9.23 -15.61
CA LEU A 547 16.43 -10.10 -14.91
C LEU A 547 16.68 -11.59 -15.15
N HIS A 548 17.35 -11.99 -16.24
CA HIS A 548 17.43 -13.39 -16.70
C HIS A 548 18.86 -13.87 -17.01
N GLY A 549 19.89 -13.24 -16.45
CA GLY A 549 21.28 -13.63 -16.69
C GLY A 549 21.81 -13.23 -18.06
N ASP A 550 21.27 -12.15 -18.64
CA ASP A 550 21.54 -11.72 -20.01
C ASP A 550 22.67 -10.66 -20.04
N ILE A 551 23.88 -11.11 -20.39
CA ILE A 551 25.01 -10.23 -20.72
C ILE A 551 24.79 -9.75 -22.15
N ASP A 552 24.51 -8.46 -22.30
CA ASP A 552 24.32 -7.87 -23.62
C ASP A 552 25.61 -7.92 -24.47
N VAL A 553 25.45 -7.78 -25.79
CA VAL A 553 26.55 -7.90 -26.76
C VAL A 553 27.69 -6.90 -26.50
N TYR A 554 27.39 -5.69 -26.03
CA TYR A 554 28.42 -4.68 -25.78
C TYR A 554 29.23 -5.02 -24.52
N GLN A 555 28.55 -5.42 -23.46
CA GLN A 555 29.18 -5.91 -22.24
C GLN A 555 30.04 -7.14 -22.51
N PHE A 556 29.52 -8.12 -23.27
CA PHE A 556 30.26 -9.30 -23.68
C PHE A 556 31.53 -8.93 -24.47
N LYS A 557 31.41 -8.05 -25.47
CA LYS A 557 32.54 -7.58 -26.28
C LYS A 557 33.61 -6.92 -25.40
N PHE A 558 33.22 -6.02 -24.50
CA PHE A 558 34.13 -5.36 -23.58
C PHE A 558 34.93 -6.35 -22.73
N PHE A 559 34.27 -7.29 -22.05
CA PHE A 559 34.96 -8.26 -21.21
C PHE A 559 35.80 -9.26 -22.02
N ALA A 560 35.33 -9.68 -23.19
CA ALA A 560 36.08 -10.57 -24.08
C ALA A 560 37.40 -9.92 -24.55
N GLU A 561 37.34 -8.67 -25.02
CA GLU A 561 38.52 -7.91 -25.45
C GLU A 561 39.47 -7.67 -24.28
N LEU A 562 38.95 -7.27 -23.12
CA LEU A 562 39.77 -7.04 -21.91
C LEU A 562 40.51 -8.31 -21.48
N CYS A 563 39.82 -9.45 -21.46
CA CYS A 563 40.41 -10.74 -21.11
C CYS A 563 41.50 -11.14 -22.11
N GLN A 564 41.25 -11.03 -23.41
CA GLN A 564 42.24 -11.37 -24.45
C GLN A 564 43.48 -10.48 -24.37
N GLN A 565 43.30 -9.17 -24.20
CA GLN A 565 44.40 -8.20 -24.28
C GLN A 565 45.22 -8.12 -22.99
N LYS A 566 44.58 -8.13 -21.81
CA LYS A 566 45.25 -7.76 -20.54
C LYS A 566 45.31 -8.87 -19.50
N VAL A 567 44.44 -9.86 -19.57
CA VAL A 567 44.40 -10.96 -18.58
C VAL A 567 45.17 -12.18 -19.11
N ILE A 568 44.91 -12.58 -20.35
CA ILE A 568 45.50 -13.79 -20.97
C ILE A 568 46.88 -13.52 -21.58
N SER A 569 47.13 -12.33 -22.16
CA SER A 569 48.46 -12.04 -22.77
C SER A 569 49.60 -11.94 -21.75
N PHE A 570 49.28 -11.64 -20.47
CA PHE A 570 50.26 -11.59 -19.38
C PHE A 570 50.73 -12.99 -18.94
N SER A 571 49.96 -14.05 -19.23
CA SER A 571 50.34 -15.44 -18.99
C SER A 571 51.05 -16.02 -20.21
N GLY A 572 52.34 -15.70 -20.36
CA GLY A 572 53.24 -16.34 -21.34
C GLY A 572 53.46 -17.85 -21.12
N LEU A 573 52.83 -18.43 -20.09
CA LEU A 573 52.67 -19.86 -19.86
C LEU A 573 51.18 -20.18 -19.86
N ARG A 574 50.80 -21.17 -20.68
CA ARG A 574 49.44 -21.67 -20.86
C ARG A 574 48.93 -22.47 -19.65
N GLU A 575 49.28 -22.06 -18.42
CA GLU A 575 48.97 -22.79 -17.20
C GLU A 575 48.12 -21.93 -16.24
N ASN A 576 46.87 -22.38 -16.10
CA ASN A 576 45.94 -22.18 -14.98
C ASN A 576 45.56 -20.73 -14.61
N ILE A 577 44.60 -20.15 -15.35
CA ILE A 577 43.75 -19.09 -14.80
C ILE A 577 42.80 -19.74 -13.80
N GLU A 578 43.02 -19.52 -12.51
CA GLU A 578 42.10 -19.94 -11.46
C GLU A 578 41.00 -18.88 -11.27
N VAL A 579 39.79 -19.21 -11.71
CA VAL A 579 38.61 -18.37 -11.49
C VAL A 579 37.99 -18.70 -10.15
N TYR A 580 38.26 -17.86 -9.15
CA TYR A 580 37.62 -17.96 -7.85
C TYR A 580 36.23 -17.31 -7.90
N ARG A 581 35.18 -18.13 -7.99
CA ARG A 581 33.81 -17.66 -7.83
C ARG A 581 33.40 -17.71 -6.37
N MET A 582 33.45 -16.57 -5.68
CA MET A 582 32.72 -16.42 -4.43
C MET A 582 31.24 -16.27 -4.72
N CYS A 583 30.47 -17.32 -4.40
CA CYS A 583 29.02 -17.28 -4.48
C CYS A 583 28.46 -17.08 -3.07
N PHE A 584 28.09 -15.83 -2.76
CA PHE A 584 27.23 -15.54 -1.60
C PHE A 584 25.80 -15.87 -2.01
N SER A 585 25.40 -17.12 -1.76
CA SER A 585 24.08 -17.63 -2.14
C SER A 585 23.12 -17.49 -0.96
N VAL A 586 22.16 -16.58 -1.06
CA VAL A 586 21.00 -16.51 -0.13
C VAL A 586 20.08 -17.73 -0.31
N THR A 587 20.21 -18.45 -1.44
CA THR A 587 19.47 -19.70 -1.66
C THR A 587 20.05 -20.86 -0.85
N SER A 588 19.47 -21.03 0.34
CA SER A 588 18.96 -22.30 0.86
C SER A 588 19.50 -23.58 0.22
N TYR A 589 20.22 -24.36 1.04
CA TYR A 589 20.59 -25.77 0.87
C TYR A 589 20.67 -26.22 -0.58
N LEU A 590 21.88 -26.19 -1.13
CA LEU A 590 22.18 -27.12 -2.20
C LEU A 590 23.21 -28.13 -1.66
N PRO A 591 23.00 -29.45 -1.87
CA PRO A 591 24.11 -30.41 -1.85
C PRO A 591 25.21 -29.90 -2.78
N PRO A 592 26.47 -30.36 -2.67
CA PRO A 592 27.60 -29.75 -3.36
C PRO A 592 27.22 -29.32 -4.77
N LYS A 593 27.03 -28.00 -4.99
CA LYS A 593 26.49 -27.52 -6.26
C LYS A 593 27.53 -27.91 -7.28
N VAL A 594 27.16 -28.73 -8.26
CA VAL A 594 27.93 -28.83 -9.50
C VAL A 594 27.52 -27.61 -10.32
N PHE A 595 28.23 -26.50 -10.19
CA PHE A 595 27.99 -25.31 -11.01
C PHE A 595 28.99 -25.33 -12.16
N TYR A 596 28.51 -25.49 -13.39
CA TYR A 596 29.35 -25.69 -14.58
C TYR A 596 30.40 -26.80 -14.42
N GLY A 597 30.04 -27.94 -13.81
CA GLY A 597 30.95 -29.07 -13.61
C GLY A 597 31.80 -29.00 -12.32
N ASN A 598 31.85 -27.86 -11.62
CA ASN A 598 32.64 -27.70 -10.40
C ASN A 598 31.82 -27.91 -9.14
N LYS A 599 32.29 -28.73 -8.19
CA LYS A 599 31.64 -28.97 -6.89
C LYS A 599 31.96 -27.85 -5.90
N TYR A 600 30.93 -27.18 -5.39
CA TYR A 600 31.06 -26.19 -4.32
C TYR A 600 30.66 -26.80 -2.98
N GLU A 601 31.47 -26.59 -1.93
CA GLU A 601 31.19 -27.06 -0.57
C GLU A 601 30.80 -25.87 0.34
N THR A 602 29.70 -25.99 1.07
CA THR A 602 29.31 -24.98 2.07
C THR A 602 30.16 -25.18 3.32
N LYS A 603 31.06 -24.23 3.61
CA LYS A 603 31.94 -24.28 4.80
C LYS A 603 31.25 -23.81 6.08
N SER A 604 30.44 -22.75 5.99
CA SER A 604 29.77 -22.14 7.14
C SER A 604 28.39 -21.61 6.73
N THR A 605 27.49 -21.43 7.69
CA THR A 605 26.16 -20.81 7.45
C THR A 605 25.82 -19.90 8.62
N TYR A 606 25.38 -18.69 8.30
CA TYR A 606 25.02 -17.67 9.28
C TYR A 606 23.65 -17.06 8.93
N PRO A 607 22.66 -17.08 9.86
CA PRO A 607 22.67 -17.77 11.15
C PRO A 607 22.83 -19.28 11.01
N SER A 608 23.15 -19.98 12.11
CA SER A 608 23.18 -21.44 12.08
C SER A 608 21.81 -22.00 11.67
N TYR A 609 21.79 -23.24 11.14
CA TYR A 609 20.54 -23.90 10.77
C TYR A 609 19.58 -24.03 11.96
N HIS A 610 20.11 -24.37 13.12
CA HIS A 610 19.34 -24.48 14.36
C HIS A 610 18.72 -23.14 14.80
N ASP A 611 19.47 -22.04 14.68
CA ASP A 611 18.93 -20.71 14.98
C ASP A 611 17.86 -20.30 13.96
N SER A 612 18.11 -20.59 12.69
CA SER A 612 17.16 -20.34 11.58
C SER A 612 15.85 -21.10 11.78
N SER A 613 15.91 -22.36 12.22
CA SER A 613 14.74 -23.17 12.56
C SER A 613 13.94 -22.59 13.75
N LYS A 614 14.63 -22.11 14.79
CA LYS A 614 13.98 -21.42 15.92
C LYS A 614 13.31 -20.11 15.50
N ILE A 615 13.95 -19.36 14.61
CA ILE A 615 13.37 -18.12 14.06
C ILE A 615 12.11 -18.45 13.24
N ALA A 616 12.14 -19.54 12.46
CA ALA A 616 11.03 -19.98 11.63
C ALA A 616 9.76 -20.32 12.44
N LEU A 617 9.89 -20.73 13.72
CA LEU A 617 8.73 -20.91 14.62
C LEU A 617 7.88 -19.63 14.74
N GLY A 618 8.50 -18.47 14.53
CA GLY A 618 7.82 -17.19 14.43
C GLY A 618 6.71 -17.16 13.38
N ASN A 619 6.77 -17.98 12.33
CA ASN A 619 5.76 -18.00 11.27
C ASN A 619 4.38 -18.41 11.78
N ILE A 620 4.28 -19.23 12.84
CA ILE A 620 2.98 -19.66 13.36
C ILE A 620 2.24 -18.50 14.04
N LEU A 621 2.93 -17.78 14.94
CA LEU A 621 2.28 -16.78 15.82
C LEU A 621 2.56 -15.33 15.40
N LYS A 622 3.75 -15.04 14.87
CA LYS A 622 4.16 -13.67 14.51
C LYS A 622 3.77 -13.29 13.10
N PHE A 623 3.50 -14.25 12.20
CA PHE A 623 3.09 -13.97 10.83
C PHE A 623 1.86 -13.06 10.82
N ARG A 624 0.77 -13.47 11.48
CA ARG A 624 -0.46 -12.67 11.61
C ARG A 624 -0.20 -11.27 12.16
N ARG A 625 0.54 -11.18 13.27
CA ARG A 625 0.82 -9.88 13.91
C ARG A 625 1.58 -8.92 12.99
N LYS A 626 2.48 -9.45 12.14
CA LYS A 626 3.24 -8.63 11.18
C LYS A 626 2.45 -8.39 9.90
N ASN A 627 1.60 -9.33 9.48
CA ASN A 627 1.00 -9.40 8.15
C ASN A 627 -0.53 -9.41 8.20
N TRP A 628 -1.15 -8.68 9.14
CA TRP A 628 -2.61 -8.70 9.36
C TRP A 628 -3.45 -8.35 8.12
N GLN A 629 -2.88 -7.62 7.15
CA GLN A 629 -3.56 -7.32 5.89
C GLN A 629 -3.70 -8.54 4.98
N PHE A 630 -2.78 -9.52 5.09
CA PHE A 630 -2.91 -10.80 4.42
C PHE A 630 -4.17 -11.54 4.91
N ASP A 631 -4.46 -11.46 6.22
CA ASP A 631 -5.67 -12.04 6.82
C ASP A 631 -6.95 -11.52 6.15
N VAL A 632 -6.99 -10.20 5.87
CA VAL A 632 -8.16 -9.51 5.28
C VAL A 632 -8.54 -10.10 3.93
N ILE A 633 -7.56 -10.26 3.03
CA ILE A 633 -7.78 -10.85 1.70
C ILE A 633 -8.07 -12.35 1.84
N GLY A 634 -7.34 -13.03 2.72
CA GLY A 634 -7.51 -14.44 3.02
C GLY A 634 -8.93 -14.81 3.47
N GLY A 635 -9.54 -14.00 4.34
CA GLY A 635 -10.92 -14.22 4.80
C GLY A 635 -11.94 -14.11 3.66
N PHE A 636 -11.72 -13.20 2.70
CA PHE A 636 -12.58 -13.10 1.51
C PHE A 636 -12.45 -14.36 0.65
N VAL A 637 -11.23 -14.86 0.46
CA VAL A 637 -10.99 -16.13 -0.25
C VAL A 637 -11.71 -17.28 0.45
N TYR A 638 -11.61 -17.39 1.78
CA TYR A 638 -12.35 -18.41 2.55
C TYR A 638 -13.86 -18.30 2.33
N PHE A 639 -14.41 -17.09 2.30
CA PHE A 639 -15.83 -16.92 2.04
C PHE A 639 -16.23 -17.42 0.66
N VAL A 640 -15.44 -17.14 -0.39
CA VAL A 640 -15.69 -17.68 -1.74
C VAL A 640 -15.66 -19.22 -1.76
N LEU A 641 -14.74 -19.84 -1.01
CA LEU A 641 -14.63 -21.30 -0.94
C LEU A 641 -15.88 -21.98 -0.38
N VAL A 642 -16.63 -21.31 0.50
CA VAL A 642 -17.85 -21.88 1.13
C VAL A 642 -19.13 -21.14 0.75
N PHE A 643 -19.04 -20.12 -0.11
CA PHE A 643 -20.14 -19.22 -0.46
C PHE A 643 -21.41 -19.97 -0.86
N SER A 644 -21.26 -20.98 -1.72
CA SER A 644 -22.39 -21.75 -2.24
C SER A 644 -23.04 -22.69 -1.22
N MET A 645 -22.42 -22.88 -0.04
CA MET A 645 -22.91 -23.79 0.99
C MET A 645 -23.78 -23.09 2.04
N PHE A 646 -23.85 -21.76 2.06
CA PHE A 646 -24.73 -21.04 2.98
C PHE A 646 -26.16 -20.93 2.42
N PRO A 647 -27.22 -21.09 3.25
CA PRO A 647 -27.23 -21.68 4.60
C PRO A 647 -27.18 -23.21 4.60
N GLN A 648 -26.74 -23.78 5.72
CA GLN A 648 -26.77 -25.24 5.95
C GLN A 648 -28.07 -25.60 6.70
N CYS A 649 -29.09 -26.04 5.97
CA CYS A 649 -30.43 -26.32 6.53
C CYS A 649 -30.58 -27.73 7.12
N ASP A 650 -30.01 -28.74 6.47
CA ASP A 650 -30.18 -30.16 6.86
C ASP A 650 -29.04 -30.69 7.75
N SER A 651 -27.98 -29.91 7.93
CA SER A 651 -26.72 -30.37 8.53
C SER A 651 -26.74 -30.46 10.07
N PHE A 652 -27.81 -30.02 10.74
CA PHE A 652 -27.89 -29.93 12.20
C PHE A 652 -28.77 -30.98 12.89
N HIS A 653 -29.18 -32.04 12.19
CA HIS A 653 -29.71 -33.25 12.83
C HIS A 653 -28.75 -33.81 13.91
N ILE A 654 -27.46 -33.48 13.81
CA ILE A 654 -26.40 -33.74 14.81
C ILE A 654 -26.81 -33.32 16.23
N LEU A 655 -27.57 -32.23 16.40
CA LEU A 655 -28.01 -31.74 17.71
C LEU A 655 -29.03 -32.68 18.40
N HIS A 656 -29.64 -33.62 17.66
CA HIS A 656 -30.60 -34.59 18.18
C HIS A 656 -29.96 -35.91 18.62
N GLU A 657 -28.65 -36.10 18.43
CA GLU A 657 -27.99 -37.32 18.88
C GLU A 657 -27.74 -37.31 20.39
N ASP A 658 -28.07 -38.43 21.05
CA ASP A 658 -27.99 -38.57 22.50
C ASP A 658 -26.55 -38.77 23.02
N SER A 659 -25.62 -39.19 22.16
CA SER A 659 -24.23 -39.47 22.54
C SER A 659 -23.23 -38.42 22.01
N TRP A 660 -22.21 -38.08 22.81
CA TRP A 660 -21.14 -37.16 22.41
C TRP A 660 -20.32 -37.68 21.21
N ALA A 661 -20.04 -38.99 21.17
CA ALA A 661 -19.32 -39.62 20.06
C ALA A 661 -20.12 -39.53 18.76
N GLY A 662 -21.44 -39.75 18.85
CA GLY A 662 -22.35 -39.59 17.74
C GLY A 662 -22.38 -38.16 17.19
N ARG A 663 -22.50 -37.15 18.07
CA ARG A 663 -22.42 -35.73 17.67
C ARG A 663 -21.13 -35.38 16.93
N ILE A 664 -19.99 -35.88 17.42
CA ILE A 664 -18.69 -35.66 16.78
C ILE A 664 -18.67 -36.33 15.39
N ASN A 665 -19.13 -37.58 15.29
CA ASN A 665 -19.18 -38.31 14.02
C ASN A 665 -20.11 -37.65 13.00
N GLY A 666 -21.29 -37.20 13.45
CA GLY A 666 -22.24 -36.44 12.64
C GLY A 666 -21.63 -35.14 12.12
N PHE A 667 -20.85 -34.42 12.94
CA PHE A 667 -20.13 -33.22 12.52
C PHE A 667 -19.10 -33.49 11.42
N PHE A 668 -18.28 -34.55 11.57
CA PHE A 668 -17.34 -34.95 10.53
C PHE A 668 -18.05 -35.40 9.24
N THR A 669 -19.20 -36.06 9.37
CA THR A 669 -20.04 -36.48 8.24
C THR A 669 -20.59 -35.24 7.50
N ALA A 670 -21.11 -34.26 8.22
CA ALA A 670 -21.57 -33.00 7.63
C ALA A 670 -20.44 -32.23 6.93
N MET A 671 -19.24 -32.20 7.54
CA MET A 671 -18.06 -31.61 6.91
C MET A 671 -17.69 -32.32 5.61
N TRP A 672 -17.71 -33.65 5.59
CA TRP A 672 -17.43 -34.44 4.39
C TRP A 672 -18.49 -34.21 3.31
N ASN A 673 -19.77 -34.22 3.67
CA ASN A 673 -20.88 -33.95 2.75
C ASN A 673 -20.76 -32.56 2.12
N ALA A 674 -20.46 -31.52 2.92
CA ALA A 674 -20.26 -30.17 2.41
C ALA A 674 -19.10 -30.09 1.39
N VAL A 675 -18.00 -30.82 1.62
CA VAL A 675 -16.89 -30.89 0.64
C VAL A 675 -17.36 -31.56 -0.66
N PHE A 676 -18.10 -32.67 -0.59
CA PHE A 676 -18.64 -33.33 -1.78
C PHE A 676 -19.62 -32.44 -2.55
N GLU A 677 -20.51 -31.74 -1.86
CA GLU A 677 -21.45 -30.81 -2.50
C GLU A 677 -20.74 -29.64 -3.18
N ILE A 678 -19.67 -29.10 -2.57
CA ILE A 678 -18.82 -28.10 -3.21
C ILE A 678 -18.25 -28.65 -4.52
N LEU A 679 -17.75 -29.89 -4.53
CA LEU A 679 -17.08 -30.48 -5.68
C LEU A 679 -18.05 -30.88 -6.80
N GLU A 680 -19.25 -31.37 -6.47
CA GLU A 680 -20.20 -31.91 -7.46
C GLU A 680 -21.22 -30.89 -7.95
N ARG A 681 -21.69 -29.99 -7.08
CA ARG A 681 -22.92 -29.20 -7.33
C ARG A 681 -22.69 -27.70 -7.40
N SER A 682 -21.60 -27.19 -6.84
CA SER A 682 -21.34 -25.75 -6.76
C SER A 682 -20.45 -25.26 -7.92
N TYR A 683 -20.80 -24.13 -8.56
CA TYR A 683 -19.94 -23.53 -9.58
C TYR A 683 -18.94 -22.52 -9.00
N VAL A 684 -19.41 -21.64 -8.10
CA VAL A 684 -18.59 -20.56 -7.53
C VAL A 684 -17.54 -21.12 -6.58
N SER A 685 -17.97 -21.93 -5.62
CA SER A 685 -17.07 -22.53 -4.62
C SER A 685 -16.10 -23.55 -5.26
N LEU A 686 -16.54 -24.36 -6.23
CA LEU A 686 -15.64 -25.20 -7.03
C LEU A 686 -14.59 -24.38 -7.79
N GLY A 687 -14.98 -23.28 -8.45
CA GLY A 687 -14.04 -22.37 -9.10
C GLY A 687 -12.99 -21.81 -8.13
N GLY A 688 -13.43 -21.47 -6.90
CA GLY A 688 -12.54 -21.08 -5.80
C GLY A 688 -11.55 -22.19 -5.41
N VAL A 689 -12.02 -23.43 -5.26
CA VAL A 689 -11.18 -24.60 -4.93
C VAL A 689 -10.16 -24.90 -6.02
N VAL A 690 -10.57 -24.90 -7.30
CA VAL A 690 -9.68 -25.11 -8.44
C VAL A 690 -8.61 -24.01 -8.51
N THR A 691 -9.01 -22.76 -8.29
CA THR A 691 -8.08 -21.63 -8.25
C THR A 691 -7.07 -21.79 -7.10
N LEU A 692 -7.54 -22.15 -5.91
CA LEU A 692 -6.68 -22.39 -4.74
C LEU A 692 -5.69 -23.54 -4.99
N LEU A 693 -6.12 -24.63 -5.62
CA LEU A 693 -5.24 -25.75 -5.99
C LEU A 693 -4.18 -25.32 -6.99
N MET A 694 -4.57 -24.56 -8.02
CA MET A 694 -3.64 -24.03 -9.02
C MET A 694 -2.61 -23.10 -8.39
N VAL A 695 -3.04 -22.12 -7.59
CA VAL A 695 -2.16 -21.20 -6.88
C VAL A 695 -1.22 -21.97 -5.95
N SER A 696 -1.73 -22.92 -5.17
CA SER A 696 -0.91 -23.73 -4.26
C SER A 696 0.13 -24.56 -5.01
N PHE A 697 -0.20 -25.14 -6.17
CA PHE A 697 0.75 -25.88 -6.99
C PHE A 697 1.87 -25.00 -7.56
N PHE A 698 1.54 -23.80 -8.04
CA PHE A 698 2.53 -22.86 -8.57
C PHE A 698 3.35 -22.19 -7.48
N PHE A 699 2.79 -22.05 -6.27
CA PHE A 699 3.53 -21.53 -5.12
C PHE A 699 4.66 -22.47 -4.71
N VAL A 700 4.46 -23.80 -4.74
CA VAL A 700 5.53 -24.75 -4.39
C VAL A 700 6.70 -24.66 -5.38
N PRO A 701 7.95 -24.44 -4.91
CA PRO A 701 9.12 -24.21 -5.77
C PRO A 701 9.36 -25.34 -6.77
N THR A 702 9.84 -24.98 -7.96
CA THR A 702 10.17 -25.90 -9.06
C THR A 702 11.33 -26.85 -8.76
N LYS A 703 12.12 -26.58 -7.70
CA LYS A 703 13.22 -27.43 -7.23
C LYS A 703 12.74 -28.84 -6.81
N LEU A 704 11.47 -29.00 -6.44
CA LEU A 704 10.89 -30.29 -6.09
C LEU A 704 10.34 -31.03 -7.32
N SER A 705 10.40 -32.37 -7.29
CA SER A 705 9.77 -33.20 -8.32
C SER A 705 8.27 -32.86 -8.48
N ARG A 706 7.75 -32.96 -9.71
CA ARG A 706 6.34 -32.66 -10.01
C ARG A 706 5.36 -33.38 -9.08
N ARG A 707 5.63 -34.65 -8.72
CA ARG A 707 4.82 -35.44 -7.77
C ARG A 707 4.78 -34.81 -6.38
N ARG A 708 5.94 -34.40 -5.83
CA ARG A 708 6.00 -33.75 -4.52
C ARG A 708 5.32 -32.38 -4.52
N ARG A 709 5.44 -31.62 -5.62
CA ARG A 709 4.76 -30.33 -5.80
C ARG A 709 3.24 -30.48 -5.78
N VAL A 710 2.71 -31.45 -6.53
CA VAL A 710 1.28 -31.77 -6.52
C VAL A 710 0.83 -32.17 -5.12
N LEU A 711 1.56 -33.09 -4.45
CA LEU A 711 1.21 -33.54 -3.11
C LEU A 711 1.18 -32.38 -2.10
N LEU A 712 2.23 -31.58 -2.04
CA LEU A 712 2.34 -30.49 -1.06
C LEU A 712 1.33 -29.37 -1.34
N GLY A 713 1.16 -29.00 -2.62
CA GLY A 713 0.16 -28.02 -3.03
C GLY A 713 -1.27 -28.49 -2.73
N PHE A 714 -1.57 -29.78 -2.95
CA PHE A 714 -2.85 -30.39 -2.60
C PHE A 714 -3.09 -30.37 -1.09
N LEU A 715 -2.11 -30.81 -0.28
CA LEU A 715 -2.23 -30.81 1.19
C LEU A 715 -2.44 -29.39 1.74
N HIS A 716 -1.76 -28.40 1.17
CA HIS A 716 -1.93 -27.01 1.57
C HIS A 716 -3.32 -26.46 1.21
N ALA A 717 -3.78 -26.69 -0.03
CA ALA A 717 -5.12 -26.31 -0.46
C ALA A 717 -6.21 -27.02 0.35
N ALA A 718 -6.02 -28.32 0.64
CA ALA A 718 -6.92 -29.11 1.47
C ALA A 718 -7.00 -28.53 2.89
N ALA A 719 -5.88 -28.18 3.51
CA ALA A 719 -5.88 -27.55 4.84
C ALA A 719 -6.68 -26.24 4.86
N HIS A 720 -6.56 -25.40 3.83
CA HIS A 720 -7.36 -24.18 3.69
C HIS A 720 -8.85 -24.47 3.48
N LEU A 721 -9.20 -25.40 2.59
CA LEU A 721 -10.59 -25.80 2.34
C LEU A 721 -11.25 -26.40 3.59
N THR A 722 -10.59 -27.35 4.26
CA THR A 722 -11.08 -27.96 5.50
C THR A 722 -11.28 -26.91 6.58
N SER A 723 -10.36 -25.95 6.72
CA SER A 723 -10.50 -24.85 7.68
C SER A 723 -11.70 -23.95 7.37
N ALA A 724 -11.94 -23.64 6.09
CA ALA A 724 -13.07 -22.82 5.67
C ALA A 724 -14.41 -23.51 5.95
N VAL A 725 -14.53 -24.81 5.60
CA VAL A 725 -15.74 -25.61 5.86
C VAL A 725 -15.97 -25.79 7.36
N LEU A 726 -14.92 -26.05 8.14
CA LEU A 726 -14.99 -26.15 9.59
C LEU A 726 -15.57 -24.88 10.21
N LEU A 727 -15.04 -23.71 9.84
CA LEU A 727 -15.53 -22.42 10.35
C LEU A 727 -16.96 -22.13 9.92
N MET A 728 -17.33 -22.52 8.70
CA MET A 728 -18.69 -22.34 8.17
C MET A 728 -19.67 -23.14 9.02
N LEU A 729 -19.38 -24.42 9.26
CA LEU A 729 -20.22 -25.30 10.08
C LEU A 729 -20.29 -24.83 11.54
N LEU A 730 -19.18 -24.36 12.13
CA LEU A 730 -19.19 -23.81 13.48
C LEU A 730 -20.05 -22.55 13.60
N MET A 731 -20.01 -21.67 12.61
CA MET A 731 -20.84 -20.46 12.58
C MET A 731 -22.32 -20.80 12.40
N GLU A 732 -22.65 -21.67 11.44
CA GLU A 732 -24.02 -22.13 11.21
C GLU A 732 -24.57 -22.89 12.43
N LEU A 733 -23.75 -23.70 13.11
CA LEU A 733 -24.10 -24.38 14.36
C LEU A 733 -24.41 -23.37 15.46
N ALA A 734 -23.59 -22.32 15.60
CA ALA A 734 -23.81 -21.29 16.60
C ALA A 734 -25.14 -20.54 16.35
N ILE A 735 -25.46 -20.23 15.09
CA ILE A 735 -26.73 -19.60 14.70
C ILE A 735 -27.91 -20.53 15.04
N GLU A 736 -27.81 -21.81 14.69
CA GLU A 736 -28.85 -22.81 14.98
C GLU A 736 -29.09 -22.98 16.48
N ILE A 737 -28.03 -23.02 17.30
CA ILE A 737 -28.14 -23.08 18.76
C ILE A 737 -28.83 -21.83 19.30
N CYS A 738 -28.51 -20.64 18.79
CA CYS A 738 -29.17 -19.40 19.19
C CYS A 738 -30.66 -19.39 18.82
N ILE A 739 -31.03 -19.88 17.64
CA ILE A 739 -32.43 -19.99 17.20
C ILE A 739 -33.20 -20.97 18.10
N ARG A 740 -32.63 -22.16 18.38
CA ARG A 740 -33.27 -23.18 19.24
C ARG A 740 -33.46 -22.72 20.67
N ASN A 741 -32.53 -21.94 21.22
CA ASN A 741 -32.62 -21.37 22.56
C ASN A 741 -33.44 -20.08 22.62
N HIS A 742 -34.17 -19.73 21.55
CA HIS A 742 -34.98 -18.51 21.46
C HIS A 742 -34.19 -17.21 21.71
N LEU A 743 -32.90 -17.19 21.38
CA LEU A 743 -32.05 -15.99 21.45
C LEU A 743 -32.10 -15.15 20.17
N LEU A 744 -32.35 -15.79 19.02
CA LEU A 744 -32.48 -15.15 17.70
C LEU A 744 -33.73 -15.67 16.96
N ALA A 745 -34.23 -14.90 16.00
CA ALA A 745 -35.36 -15.23 15.13
C ALA A 745 -36.70 -15.45 15.87
N THR A 746 -36.97 -14.65 16.91
CA THR A 746 -38.17 -14.80 17.76
C THR A 746 -39.36 -13.95 17.33
N SER A 747 -39.17 -12.68 16.96
CA SER A 747 -40.26 -11.77 16.51
C SER A 747 -40.06 -11.15 15.12
N GLY A 748 -39.08 -11.62 14.34
CA GLY A 748 -38.85 -11.22 12.94
C GLY A 748 -37.76 -10.16 12.78
N TYR A 749 -37.73 -9.45 11.65
CA TYR A 749 -36.61 -8.57 11.25
C TYR A 749 -36.34 -7.33 12.14
N HIS A 750 -37.15 -7.11 13.18
CA HIS A 750 -37.20 -5.84 13.91
C HIS A 750 -37.25 -6.01 15.44
N THR A 751 -36.70 -7.10 15.97
CA THR A 751 -36.67 -7.37 17.42
C THR A 751 -36.03 -6.23 18.21
N LEU A 752 -34.90 -5.67 17.76
CA LEU A 752 -34.25 -4.52 18.38
C LEU A 752 -35.14 -3.26 18.40
N TYR A 753 -35.93 -3.06 17.34
CA TYR A 753 -36.87 -1.94 17.27
C TYR A 753 -38.06 -2.14 18.22
N GLU A 754 -38.58 -3.36 18.34
CA GLU A 754 -39.63 -3.69 19.31
C GLU A 754 -39.16 -3.52 20.75
N TRP A 755 -37.94 -3.97 21.05
CA TRP A 755 -37.29 -3.73 22.34
C TRP A 755 -37.11 -2.23 22.60
N TYR A 756 -36.59 -1.48 21.62
CA TYR A 756 -36.43 -0.03 21.73
C TYR A 756 -37.77 0.66 22.03
N ARG A 757 -38.84 0.29 21.31
CA ARG A 757 -40.19 0.86 21.53
C ARG A 757 -40.71 0.54 22.92
N LYS A 758 -40.49 -0.67 23.43
CA LYS A 758 -40.85 -1.06 24.79
C LYS A 758 -40.10 -0.22 25.82
N VAL A 759 -38.77 -0.15 25.74
CA VAL A 759 -37.94 0.62 26.68
C VAL A 759 -38.21 2.12 26.59
N GLU A 760 -38.38 2.65 25.39
CA GLU A 760 -38.75 4.05 25.13
C GLU A 760 -40.10 4.39 25.78
N SER A 761 -41.08 3.48 25.71
CA SER A 761 -42.38 3.67 26.33
C SER A 761 -42.35 3.58 27.86
N GLU A 762 -41.49 2.73 28.43
CA GLU A 762 -41.35 2.52 29.87
C GLU A 762 -40.52 3.61 30.56
N HIS A 763 -39.44 4.09 29.93
CA HIS A 763 -38.47 5.00 30.56
C HIS A 763 -38.61 6.45 30.10
N PHE A 764 -39.23 6.70 28.95
CA PHE A 764 -39.37 8.04 28.37
C PHE A 764 -40.80 8.27 27.87
N PRO A 765 -41.81 8.40 28.76
CA PRO A 765 -43.19 8.69 28.36
C PRO A 765 -43.26 10.03 27.59
N ASP A 766 -44.18 10.13 26.63
CA ASP A 766 -44.39 11.31 25.77
C ASP A 766 -45.66 12.08 26.17
N PRO A 767 -45.64 12.84 27.27
CA PRO A 767 -46.83 13.50 27.82
C PRO A 767 -47.39 14.60 26.90
N THR A 768 -46.60 15.11 25.96
CA THR A 768 -47.02 16.17 25.02
C THR A 768 -47.44 15.63 23.65
N GLY A 769 -47.38 14.31 23.44
CA GLY A 769 -47.70 13.65 22.17
C GLY A 769 -46.78 14.06 21.01
N LEU A 770 -45.57 14.56 21.33
CA LEU A 770 -44.60 15.05 20.35
C LEU A 770 -44.21 13.97 19.33
N ARG A 771 -44.07 12.71 19.77
CA ARG A 771 -43.70 11.58 18.89
C ARG A 771 -44.82 11.20 17.95
N ALA A 772 -46.06 11.17 18.42
CA ALA A 772 -47.22 10.94 17.56
C ALA A 772 -47.36 12.07 16.53
N ARG A 773 -47.06 13.32 16.92
CA ARG A 773 -47.01 14.47 16.01
C ARG A 773 -45.85 14.38 15.01
N LEU A 774 -44.67 13.95 15.44
CA LEU A 774 -43.52 13.72 14.56
C LEU A 774 -43.78 12.59 13.57
N GLU A 775 -44.35 11.48 14.02
CA GLU A 775 -44.80 10.39 13.15
C GLU A 775 -45.82 10.90 12.13
N HIS A 776 -46.77 11.73 12.55
CA HIS A 776 -47.75 12.33 11.65
C HIS A 776 -47.12 13.34 10.66
N TRP A 777 -46.24 14.24 11.13
CA TRP A 777 -45.52 15.24 10.33
C TRP A 777 -44.55 14.62 9.34
N THR A 778 -43.97 13.48 9.69
CA THR A 778 -43.08 12.71 8.81
C THR A 778 -43.81 11.62 8.02
N PHE A 779 -45.15 11.54 8.11
CA PHE A 779 -45.97 10.52 7.45
C PHE A 779 -45.51 9.07 7.73
N GLY A 780 -45.06 8.79 8.95
CA GLY A 780 -44.54 7.48 9.36
C GLY A 780 -43.08 7.24 8.97
N LEU A 781 -42.40 8.19 8.31
CA LEU A 781 -41.00 8.06 7.92
C LEU A 781 -40.07 8.07 9.13
N TYR A 782 -40.35 8.87 10.16
CA TYR A 782 -39.56 8.88 11.39
C TYR A 782 -39.45 7.48 12.05
N PRO A 783 -40.56 6.80 12.41
CA PRO A 783 -40.47 5.46 13.00
C PRO A 783 -39.97 4.42 12.00
N ALA A 784 -40.28 4.55 10.70
CA ALA A 784 -39.78 3.63 9.67
C ALA A 784 -38.25 3.71 9.51
N CYS A 785 -37.68 4.92 9.47
CA CYS A 785 -36.24 5.12 9.38
C CYS A 785 -35.52 4.52 10.58
N ILE A 786 -36.02 4.75 11.80
CA ILE A 786 -35.45 4.13 13.00
C ILE A 786 -35.57 2.60 12.94
N LYS A 787 -36.72 2.07 12.54
CA LYS A 787 -36.98 0.64 12.42
C LYS A 787 -36.03 -0.06 11.44
N TYR A 788 -35.81 0.52 10.25
CA TYR A 788 -34.89 -0.05 9.25
C TYR A 788 -33.43 0.19 9.62
N LEU A 789 -33.09 1.33 10.23
CA LEU A 789 -31.75 1.61 10.72
C LEU A 789 -31.35 0.60 11.81
N MET A 790 -32.24 0.34 12.77
CA MET A 790 -32.01 -0.64 13.84
C MET A 790 -31.88 -2.06 13.28
N SER A 791 -32.70 -2.44 12.28
CA SER A 791 -32.55 -3.72 11.58
C SER A 791 -31.18 -3.85 10.90
N ALA A 792 -30.63 -2.76 10.35
CA ALA A 792 -29.29 -2.76 9.75
C ALA A 792 -28.16 -2.93 10.80
N PHE A 793 -28.40 -2.57 12.06
CA PHE A 793 -27.47 -2.80 13.17
C PHE A 793 -27.67 -4.17 13.85
N ASP A 794 -28.83 -4.80 13.70
CA ASP A 794 -29.16 -6.11 14.25
C ASP A 794 -28.87 -7.25 13.26
N ILE A 795 -27.62 -7.30 12.81
CA ILE A 795 -27.15 -8.25 11.79
C ILE A 795 -27.41 -9.72 12.17
N PRO A 796 -27.16 -10.18 13.43
CA PRO A 796 -27.46 -11.55 13.84
C PRO A 796 -28.93 -11.93 13.67
N GLU A 797 -29.85 -11.04 14.04
CA GLU A 797 -31.29 -11.29 13.90
C GLU A 797 -31.69 -11.36 12.44
N VAL A 798 -31.26 -10.39 11.62
CA VAL A 798 -31.53 -10.39 10.17
C VAL A 798 -31.00 -11.66 9.51
N MET A 799 -29.81 -12.10 9.89
CA MET A 799 -29.19 -13.34 9.40
C MET A 799 -30.01 -14.57 9.81
N ALA A 800 -30.42 -14.69 11.08
CA ALA A 800 -31.17 -15.82 11.61
C ALA A 800 -32.61 -15.92 11.06
N VAL A 801 -33.31 -14.79 10.95
CA VAL A 801 -34.68 -14.72 10.37
C VAL A 801 -34.65 -15.06 8.89
N THR A 802 -33.69 -14.50 8.14
CA THR A 802 -33.56 -14.80 6.70
C THR A 802 -33.15 -16.24 6.47
N ARG A 803 -32.19 -16.77 7.24
CA ARG A 803 -31.82 -18.19 7.21
C ARG A 803 -33.03 -19.09 7.46
N SER A 804 -33.81 -18.83 8.51
CA SER A 804 -35.01 -19.60 8.84
C SER A 804 -36.05 -19.56 7.72
N THR A 805 -36.15 -18.43 7.01
CA THR A 805 -37.02 -18.27 5.85
C THR A 805 -36.52 -19.09 4.65
N ILE A 806 -35.23 -19.01 4.35
CA ILE A 806 -34.58 -19.79 3.27
C ILE A 806 -34.77 -21.29 3.51
N CYS A 807 -34.49 -21.77 4.72
CA CYS A 807 -34.61 -23.20 5.02
C CYS A 807 -36.05 -23.73 4.97
N LYS A 808 -37.06 -22.89 5.23
CA LYS A 808 -38.48 -23.30 5.17
C LYS A 808 -39.10 -23.18 3.78
N LYS A 809 -38.72 -22.17 3.00
CA LYS A 809 -39.41 -21.77 1.75
C LYS A 809 -38.52 -21.79 0.50
N GLY A 810 -37.23 -22.09 0.65
CA GLY A 810 -36.24 -21.99 -0.41
C GLY A 810 -35.76 -20.55 -0.65
N ILE A 811 -34.56 -20.41 -1.20
CA ILE A 811 -33.94 -19.10 -1.48
C ILE A 811 -34.69 -18.31 -2.57
N GLU A 812 -35.38 -19.01 -3.47
CA GLU A 812 -36.19 -18.41 -4.54
C GLU A 812 -37.40 -17.63 -4.03
N SER A 813 -37.83 -17.90 -2.78
CA SER A 813 -38.91 -17.17 -2.13
C SER A 813 -38.53 -15.74 -1.72
N LEU A 814 -37.23 -15.41 -1.71
CA LEU A 814 -36.73 -14.09 -1.34
C LEU A 814 -36.48 -13.21 -2.57
N PRO A 815 -36.73 -11.89 -2.49
CA PRO A 815 -36.26 -10.96 -3.50
C PRO A 815 -34.73 -10.97 -3.56
N ARG A 816 -34.15 -10.73 -4.74
CA ARG A 816 -32.69 -10.68 -4.95
C ARG A 816 -31.97 -9.79 -3.94
N GLY A 817 -32.55 -8.63 -3.60
CA GLY A 817 -32.01 -7.73 -2.58
C GLY A 817 -31.96 -8.35 -1.18
N GLY A 818 -32.95 -9.16 -0.81
CA GLY A 818 -32.96 -9.90 0.47
C GLY A 818 -31.89 -10.98 0.53
N ALA A 819 -31.67 -11.71 -0.57
CA ALA A 819 -30.58 -12.67 -0.67
C ALA A 819 -29.20 -11.99 -0.56
N ILE A 820 -29.01 -10.83 -1.22
CA ILE A 820 -27.78 -10.05 -1.11
C ILE A 820 -27.55 -9.60 0.34
N ILE A 821 -28.58 -9.08 1.02
CA ILE A 821 -28.48 -8.67 2.43
C ILE A 821 -28.05 -9.84 3.30
N TYR A 822 -28.66 -11.02 3.12
CA TYR A 822 -28.27 -12.24 3.84
C TYR A 822 -26.78 -12.57 3.65
N TYR A 823 -26.29 -12.65 2.41
CA TYR A 823 -24.88 -12.96 2.16
C TYR A 823 -23.93 -11.88 2.67
N VAL A 824 -24.32 -10.60 2.65
CA VAL A 824 -23.52 -9.52 3.26
C VAL A 824 -23.45 -9.70 4.78
N CYS A 825 -24.57 -10.00 5.43
CA CYS A 825 -24.62 -10.28 6.87
C CYS A 825 -23.74 -11.48 7.25
N VAL A 826 -23.87 -12.59 6.52
CA VAL A 826 -23.05 -13.80 6.71
C VAL A 826 -21.57 -13.50 6.47
N PHE A 827 -21.24 -12.78 5.39
CA PHE A 827 -19.88 -12.40 5.05
C PHE A 827 -19.22 -11.64 6.20
N LEU A 828 -19.89 -10.62 6.78
CA LEU A 828 -19.29 -9.81 7.85
C LEU A 828 -18.85 -10.66 9.04
N TYR A 829 -19.67 -11.62 9.48
CA TYR A 829 -19.33 -12.50 10.60
C TYR A 829 -18.31 -13.57 10.21
N PHE A 830 -18.55 -14.26 9.11
CA PHE A 830 -17.65 -15.32 8.64
C PHE A 830 -16.25 -14.78 8.32
N TRP A 831 -16.16 -13.59 7.74
CA TRP A 831 -14.90 -12.92 7.43
C TRP A 831 -14.11 -12.62 8.70
N VAL A 832 -14.75 -12.06 9.74
CA VAL A 832 -14.10 -11.82 11.04
C VAL A 832 -13.60 -13.13 11.68
N LEU A 833 -14.38 -14.21 11.60
CA LEU A 833 -14.01 -15.51 12.14
C LEU A 833 -12.87 -16.20 11.35
N SER A 834 -12.86 -16.06 10.03
CA SER A 834 -11.92 -16.76 9.14
C SER A 834 -10.56 -16.08 9.02
N THR A 835 -10.51 -14.75 9.06
CA THR A 835 -9.26 -13.96 8.98
C THR A 835 -8.11 -14.49 9.87
N PRO A 836 -8.28 -14.79 11.18
CA PRO A 836 -7.19 -15.32 12.00
C PRO A 836 -6.70 -16.71 11.57
N VAL A 837 -7.61 -17.55 11.08
CA VAL A 837 -7.32 -18.95 10.75
C VAL A 837 -6.54 -19.05 9.44
N VAL A 838 -6.83 -18.19 8.46
CA VAL A 838 -6.11 -18.20 7.17
C VAL A 838 -4.60 -18.03 7.38
N SER A 839 -4.22 -17.02 8.15
CA SER A 839 -2.81 -16.73 8.44
C SER A 839 -2.16 -17.76 9.34
N LEU A 840 -2.93 -18.42 10.22
CA LEU A 840 -2.42 -19.54 11.01
C LEU A 840 -2.08 -20.74 10.12
N VAL A 841 -2.97 -21.10 9.19
CA VAL A 841 -2.74 -22.21 8.23
C VAL A 841 -1.54 -21.90 7.35
N PHE A 842 -1.47 -20.69 6.78
CA PHE A 842 -0.36 -20.29 5.91
C PHE A 842 0.98 -20.18 6.64
N GLY A 843 1.00 -19.56 7.83
CA GLY A 843 2.18 -19.47 8.68
C GLY A 843 2.69 -20.84 9.14
N SER A 844 1.76 -21.76 9.45
CA SER A 844 2.11 -23.16 9.78
C SER A 844 2.68 -23.89 8.57
N TYR A 845 2.08 -23.73 7.39
CA TYR A 845 2.61 -24.28 6.14
C TYR A 845 4.07 -23.86 5.91
N LEU A 846 4.39 -22.57 6.03
CA LEU A 846 5.75 -22.06 5.88
C LEU A 846 6.72 -22.66 6.91
N TYR A 847 6.28 -22.79 8.17
CA TYR A 847 7.08 -23.44 9.22
C TYR A 847 7.39 -24.90 8.91
N LEU A 848 6.40 -25.69 8.47
CA LEU A 848 6.60 -27.09 8.10
C LEU A 848 7.50 -27.22 6.87
N CYS A 849 7.32 -26.33 5.88
CA CYS A 849 8.12 -26.28 4.67
C CYS A 849 9.61 -26.06 4.93
N ILE A 850 9.97 -25.15 5.83
CA ILE A 850 11.39 -24.91 6.17
C ILE A 850 11.99 -26.11 6.91
N ASN A 851 11.29 -26.63 7.92
CA ASN A 851 11.87 -27.57 8.86
C ASN A 851 11.89 -29.02 8.37
N TRP A 852 10.90 -29.44 7.58
CA TRP A 852 10.82 -30.82 7.06
C TRP A 852 11.17 -30.94 5.59
N PHE A 853 10.84 -29.94 4.77
CA PHE A 853 11.05 -30.01 3.31
C PHE A 853 12.23 -29.17 2.83
N HIS A 854 12.77 -28.29 3.69
CA HIS A 854 13.84 -27.33 3.37
C HIS A 854 13.53 -26.54 2.09
N ILE A 855 12.33 -25.97 2.04
CA ILE A 855 11.86 -25.07 0.98
C ILE A 855 11.25 -23.79 1.58
N HIS A 856 10.95 -22.81 0.73
CA HIS A 856 10.28 -21.56 1.10
C HIS A 856 11.02 -20.67 2.12
N PHE A 857 12.35 -20.70 2.12
CA PHE A 857 13.14 -19.90 3.05
C PHE A 857 12.91 -18.40 2.84
N ASP A 858 12.85 -17.94 1.59
CA ASP A 858 12.68 -16.52 1.25
C ASP A 858 11.30 -16.03 1.68
N GLU A 859 10.24 -16.76 1.34
CA GLU A 859 8.84 -16.47 1.67
C GLU A 859 8.63 -16.46 3.19
N ALA A 860 9.18 -17.45 3.88
CA ALA A 860 9.01 -17.56 5.32
C ALA A 860 9.79 -16.48 6.08
N PHE A 861 11.06 -16.24 5.77
CA PHE A 861 11.85 -15.24 6.51
C PHE A 861 11.49 -13.80 6.13
N SER A 862 11.10 -13.53 4.88
CA SER A 862 10.56 -12.23 4.48
C SER A 862 9.26 -11.89 5.20
N SER A 863 8.37 -12.89 5.40
CA SER A 863 7.13 -12.69 6.17
C SER A 863 7.38 -12.26 7.62
N LEU A 864 8.53 -12.64 8.18
CA LEU A 864 8.94 -12.32 9.54
C LEU A 864 9.64 -10.98 9.67
N ARG A 865 9.99 -10.29 8.56
CA ARG A 865 10.63 -8.97 8.55
C ARG A 865 11.80 -8.89 9.55
N ILE A 866 12.79 -9.76 9.34
CA ILE A 866 13.90 -9.96 10.26
C ILE A 866 15.00 -8.92 9.97
N ALA A 867 15.10 -7.92 10.85
CA ALA A 867 16.18 -6.93 10.79
C ALA A 867 17.52 -7.44 11.33
N ASN A 868 17.48 -8.51 12.14
CA ASN A 868 18.63 -9.12 12.81
C ASN A 868 19.49 -9.95 11.85
N TYR A 869 20.63 -10.43 12.36
CA TYR A 869 21.56 -11.32 11.65
C TYR A 869 22.05 -10.74 10.33
N LYS A 870 22.81 -9.65 10.43
CA LYS A 870 23.43 -9.01 9.25
C LYS A 870 24.92 -9.26 9.25
N ALA A 871 25.49 -9.41 8.07
CA ALA A 871 26.90 -9.67 7.88
C ALA A 871 27.43 -8.92 6.65
N PHE A 872 28.74 -8.71 6.64
CA PHE A 872 29.49 -8.24 5.49
C PHE A 872 30.83 -8.99 5.43
N THR A 873 31.44 -9.00 4.26
CA THR A 873 32.73 -9.66 4.07
C THR A 873 33.81 -8.60 3.95
N ARG A 874 34.85 -8.71 4.79
CA ARG A 874 36.06 -7.90 4.71
C ARG A 874 37.19 -8.73 4.13
N LEU A 875 37.85 -8.20 3.12
CA LEU A 875 38.91 -8.86 2.37
C LEU A 875 40.21 -8.05 2.46
N HIS A 876 41.33 -8.78 2.49
CA HIS A 876 42.67 -8.22 2.58
C HIS A 876 43.59 -8.91 1.58
N ILE A 877 43.99 -8.17 0.54
CA ILE A 877 45.11 -8.58 -0.31
C ILE A 877 46.39 -8.22 0.43
N LYS A 878 47.13 -9.24 0.86
CA LYS A 878 48.40 -9.10 1.55
C LYS A 878 49.53 -8.75 0.58
N LYS A 879 50.65 -8.28 1.15
CA LYS A 879 51.90 -8.00 0.41
C LYS A 879 52.47 -9.22 -0.33
N ASN A 880 52.24 -10.43 0.18
CA ASN A 880 52.64 -11.68 -0.48
C ASN A 880 51.70 -12.09 -1.63
N GLY A 881 50.59 -11.37 -1.82
CA GLY A 881 49.58 -11.63 -2.83
C GLY A 881 48.41 -12.51 -2.38
N ASP A 882 48.45 -13.08 -1.18
CA ASP A 882 47.35 -13.89 -0.66
C ASP A 882 46.12 -13.02 -0.35
N LEU A 883 44.94 -13.57 -0.58
CA LEU A 883 43.66 -12.94 -0.26
C LEU A 883 43.10 -13.55 1.02
N GLU A 884 43.18 -12.79 2.11
CA GLU A 884 42.56 -13.17 3.39
C GLU A 884 41.13 -12.61 3.47
N VAL A 885 40.20 -13.45 3.91
CA VAL A 885 38.77 -13.15 3.89
C VAL A 885 38.17 -13.38 5.27
N PHE A 886 37.44 -12.39 5.75
CA PHE A 886 36.76 -12.37 7.04
C PHE A 886 35.28 -12.09 6.84
N THR A 887 34.41 -12.96 7.35
CA THR A 887 32.98 -12.67 7.42
C THR A 887 32.67 -12.12 8.81
N LEU A 888 32.22 -10.87 8.82
CA LEU A 888 31.91 -10.10 10.02
C LEU A 888 30.41 -9.98 10.17
N ALA A 889 29.89 -10.30 11.35
CA ALA A 889 28.45 -10.37 11.55
C ALA A 889 27.98 -9.75 12.87
N VAL A 890 26.73 -9.30 12.87
CA VAL A 890 25.99 -8.78 14.02
C VAL A 890 24.67 -9.53 14.17
N ASP A 891 24.49 -10.16 15.32
CA ASP A 891 23.32 -11.00 15.60
C ASP A 891 22.05 -10.13 15.85
N LYS A 892 22.19 -8.99 16.53
CA LYS A 892 21.06 -8.11 16.90
C LYS A 892 21.25 -6.70 16.36
N VAL A 893 20.26 -6.21 15.62
CA VAL A 893 20.25 -4.86 15.06
C VAL A 893 19.39 -3.93 15.94
N PRO A 894 19.89 -2.75 16.33
CA PRO A 894 19.10 -1.76 17.07
C PRO A 894 17.88 -1.28 16.27
N LYS A 895 16.79 -1.00 16.98
CA LYS A 895 15.57 -0.42 16.40
C LYS A 895 15.41 1.06 16.69
N ASP A 896 15.95 1.48 17.84
CA ASP A 896 15.91 2.86 18.29
C ASP A 896 17.32 3.44 18.25
N TRP A 897 17.44 4.61 17.64
CA TRP A 897 18.69 5.32 17.43
C TRP A 897 18.61 6.69 18.08
N MET A 898 19.73 7.13 18.64
CA MET A 898 19.90 8.47 19.21
C MET A 898 21.12 9.15 18.60
N LEU A 899 21.15 10.48 18.64
CA LEU A 899 22.28 11.26 18.15
C LEU A 899 23.53 10.85 18.94
N ASP A 900 24.61 10.55 18.23
CA ASP A 900 25.87 10.13 18.85
C ASP A 900 26.59 11.36 19.43
N PRO A 901 26.75 11.48 20.76
CA PRO A 901 27.39 12.65 21.37
C PRO A 901 28.82 12.86 20.89
N ASP A 902 29.55 11.78 20.65
CA ASP A 902 30.95 11.85 20.19
C ASP A 902 31.04 12.40 18.75
N TRP A 903 30.06 12.07 17.91
CA TRP A 903 29.93 12.64 16.56
C TRP A 903 29.52 14.12 16.59
N ASP A 904 28.69 14.51 17.55
CA ASP A 904 28.17 15.88 17.65
C ASP A 904 29.21 16.84 18.22
N MET A 905 29.97 16.39 19.23
CA MET A 905 31.05 17.14 19.88
C MET A 905 32.32 17.23 19.02
N GLU A 906 32.54 16.31 18.06
CA GLU A 906 33.72 16.35 17.18
C GLU A 906 33.70 17.63 16.32
N PRO A 907 34.76 18.47 16.36
CA PRO A 907 34.84 19.68 15.55
C PRO A 907 34.79 19.36 14.05
N LYS A 908 33.82 19.96 13.35
CA LYS A 908 33.63 19.77 11.90
C LYS A 908 34.31 20.92 11.16
N GLN A 909 35.57 20.71 10.74
CA GLN A 909 36.26 21.73 9.97
C GLN A 909 35.64 21.89 8.57
N PRO A 910 35.56 23.12 8.03
CA PRO A 910 35.14 23.33 6.65
C PRO A 910 36.01 22.49 5.70
N PHE A 911 35.38 21.79 4.75
CA PHE A 911 36.04 20.94 3.75
C PHE A 911 36.74 19.68 4.28
N GLN A 912 36.68 19.38 5.58
CA GLN A 912 37.17 18.10 6.10
C GLN A 912 36.28 16.95 5.61
N MET A 913 36.91 15.95 4.99
CA MET A 913 36.21 14.75 4.53
C MET A 913 35.78 13.87 5.70
N SER A 914 34.54 13.37 5.69
CA SER A 914 33.98 12.59 6.80
C SER A 914 34.76 11.31 7.13
N TYR A 915 35.44 10.71 6.15
CA TYR A 915 36.21 9.48 6.35
C TYR A 915 37.51 9.70 7.13
N THR A 916 37.98 10.93 7.33
CA THR A 916 39.13 11.24 8.19
C THR A 916 38.74 11.47 9.64
N ARG A 917 37.44 11.50 9.95
CA ARG A 917 36.91 11.71 11.30
C ARG A 917 37.12 10.49 12.18
N LYS A 918 37.23 10.73 13.49
CA LYS A 918 37.32 9.68 14.51
C LYS A 918 35.95 9.05 14.76
N PHE A 919 34.89 9.84 14.74
CA PHE A 919 33.51 9.39 14.94
C PHE A 919 32.66 9.75 13.70
N PRO A 920 32.70 8.94 12.63
CA PRO A 920 32.09 9.30 11.34
C PRO A 920 30.55 9.23 11.34
N SER A 921 29.96 8.40 12.21
CA SER A 921 28.56 8.02 12.16
C SER A 921 27.67 8.86 13.08
N LYS A 922 26.60 9.42 12.53
CA LYS A 922 25.72 10.37 13.23
C LYS A 922 24.88 9.75 14.36
N TRP A 923 24.44 8.50 14.21
CA TRP A 923 23.49 7.88 15.12
C TRP A 923 24.07 6.63 15.78
N ARG A 924 23.91 6.50 17.09
CA ARG A 924 24.28 5.31 17.88
C ARG A 924 23.03 4.59 18.39
N ALA A 925 23.19 3.34 18.79
CA ALA A 925 22.11 2.59 19.42
C ALA A 925 21.60 3.34 20.67
N ALA A 926 20.29 3.60 20.73
CA ALA A 926 19.68 4.23 21.89
C ALA A 926 19.44 3.24 23.04
N SER A 927 19.24 1.98 22.70
CA SER A 927 19.08 0.88 23.64
C SER A 927 19.72 -0.39 23.07
N GLY A 928 20.20 -1.27 23.96
CA GLY A 928 20.92 -2.48 23.58
C GLY A 928 22.40 -2.25 23.25
N LEU A 929 23.04 -3.28 22.67
CA LEU A 929 24.45 -3.24 22.29
C LEU A 929 24.61 -2.56 20.93
N ASP A 930 25.47 -1.56 20.84
CA ASP A 930 25.79 -0.90 19.56
C ASP A 930 26.47 -1.90 18.60
N PRO A 931 26.16 -1.89 17.29
CA PRO A 931 26.76 -2.81 16.33
C PRO A 931 28.29 -2.84 16.39
N ILE A 932 28.94 -1.70 16.65
CA ILE A 932 30.40 -1.58 16.75
C ILE A 932 30.96 -2.47 17.88
N ASN A 933 30.20 -2.64 18.96
CA ASN A 933 30.60 -3.46 20.12
C ASN A 933 30.07 -4.91 20.02
N ALA A 934 29.14 -5.17 19.10
CA ALA A 934 28.45 -6.46 18.95
C ALA A 934 29.03 -7.32 17.81
N VAL A 935 29.83 -6.73 16.92
CA VAL A 935 30.37 -7.40 15.74
C VAL A 935 31.36 -8.50 16.11
N ARG A 936 31.26 -9.65 15.43
CA ARG A 936 32.15 -10.79 15.61
C ARG A 936 32.53 -11.41 14.27
N ILE A 937 33.64 -12.16 14.27
CA ILE A 937 34.06 -12.96 13.12
C ILE A 937 33.28 -14.28 13.15
N VAL A 938 32.58 -14.60 12.06
CA VAL A 938 31.84 -15.87 11.91
C VAL A 938 32.54 -16.84 10.98
N ASP A 939 33.40 -16.34 10.10
CA ASP A 939 34.22 -17.16 9.20
C ASP A 939 35.51 -16.42 8.86
N ARG A 940 36.58 -17.20 8.64
CA ARG A 940 37.90 -16.71 8.21
C ARG A 940 38.60 -17.77 7.39
N PHE A 941 39.07 -17.39 6.20
CA PHE A 941 39.89 -18.25 5.36
C PHE A 941 40.86 -17.42 4.50
N VAL A 942 41.86 -18.10 3.92
CA VAL A 942 42.88 -17.48 3.06
C VAL A 942 42.87 -18.20 1.71
N ILE A 943 42.85 -17.43 0.63
CA ILE A 943 43.06 -17.91 -0.72
C ILE A 943 44.51 -17.58 -1.11
N PRO A 944 45.39 -18.59 -1.21
CA PRO A 944 46.78 -18.36 -1.56
C PRO A 944 46.92 -17.98 -3.04
N ARG A 945 47.88 -17.13 -3.37
CA ARG A 945 48.14 -16.75 -4.78
C ARG A 945 48.77 -17.87 -5.59
N THR A 946 49.60 -18.70 -4.96
CA THR A 946 50.21 -19.90 -5.53
C THR A 946 49.69 -21.13 -4.76
N PRO A 947 49.15 -22.17 -5.43
CA PRO A 947 48.74 -23.38 -4.76
C PRO A 947 49.93 -23.99 -4.00
N SER A 948 49.74 -24.33 -2.73
CA SER A 948 50.73 -25.16 -2.03
C SER A 948 50.78 -26.52 -2.72
N SER A 949 51.99 -27.01 -3.02
CA SER A 949 52.17 -28.38 -3.50
C SER A 949 51.52 -29.34 -2.49
N PRO A 950 50.75 -30.34 -2.93
CA PRO A 950 50.07 -31.25 -2.01
C PRO A 950 51.15 -31.97 -1.19
N THR A 951 51.21 -31.67 0.10
CA THR A 951 52.03 -32.40 1.05
C THR A 951 51.51 -33.84 1.10
N THR A 952 52.27 -34.76 0.53
CA THR A 952 52.11 -36.20 0.73
C THR A 952 52.03 -36.45 2.23
N PRO A 953 50.96 -37.06 2.77
CA PRO A 953 50.92 -37.41 4.18
C PRO A 953 51.89 -38.58 4.40
N GLY A 954 53.09 -38.27 4.89
CA GLY A 954 53.96 -39.25 5.52
C GLY A 954 53.38 -39.60 6.88
N GLY A 955 52.83 -40.81 7.01
CA GLY A 955 52.27 -41.28 8.28
C GLY A 955 51.59 -42.63 8.12
N SER A 956 52.34 -43.70 8.37
CA SER A 956 51.89 -45.08 8.47
C SER A 956 50.65 -45.23 9.37
N VAL A 957 49.52 -45.66 8.80
CA VAL A 957 48.42 -46.23 9.57
C VAL A 957 48.01 -47.55 8.94
N SER A 958 48.08 -48.58 9.77
CA SER A 958 47.75 -49.98 9.52
C SER A 958 46.31 -50.15 9.04
N SER A 959 46.17 -50.89 7.96
CA SER A 959 44.93 -51.45 7.42
C SER A 959 44.17 -52.33 8.41
N PRO A 960 42.83 -52.24 8.45
CA PRO A 960 41.96 -53.36 8.74
C PRO A 960 41.23 -53.82 7.48
N THR A 961 41.40 -55.10 7.21
CA THR A 961 40.67 -55.99 6.29
C THR A 961 39.15 -55.97 6.44
N THR A 962 38.43 -56.14 5.31
CA THR A 962 37.28 -57.04 5.02
C THR A 962 36.21 -56.38 4.11
N PRO A 963 35.31 -57.13 3.46
CA PRO A 963 35.55 -58.08 2.36
C PRO A 963 34.72 -57.74 1.10
N GLY A 964 35.06 -58.39 -0.01
CA GLY A 964 34.48 -58.15 -1.33
C GLY A 964 32.97 -58.39 -1.47
N GLY A 965 32.37 -57.61 -2.36
CA GLY A 965 31.01 -57.78 -2.86
C GLY A 965 30.88 -57.09 -4.22
N SER A 966 30.78 -57.91 -5.26
CA SER A 966 30.73 -57.61 -6.69
C SER A 966 29.66 -56.58 -7.09
N VAL A 967 30.07 -55.52 -7.81
CA VAL A 967 29.17 -54.69 -8.60
C VAL A 967 29.38 -54.99 -10.08
N SER A 968 28.39 -55.64 -10.68
CA SER A 968 28.20 -55.78 -12.11
C SER A 968 27.70 -54.46 -12.71
N SER A 969 28.46 -53.91 -13.65
CA SER A 969 27.94 -53.00 -14.70
C SER A 969 26.84 -53.70 -15.50
N PRO A 970 25.83 -52.99 -16.03
CA PRO A 970 26.02 -52.53 -17.42
C PRO A 970 25.32 -51.21 -17.82
N THR A 971 25.89 -50.64 -18.89
CA THR A 971 25.24 -49.93 -20.00
C THR A 971 24.65 -48.53 -19.80
N THR A 972 25.44 -47.56 -20.25
CA THR A 972 25.00 -46.36 -20.99
C THR A 972 24.02 -46.69 -22.11
N PRO A 973 23.08 -45.78 -22.38
CA PRO A 973 23.00 -45.28 -23.75
C PRO A 973 22.74 -43.77 -23.84
N GLY A 974 23.36 -43.16 -24.86
CA GLY A 974 22.71 -42.17 -25.72
C GLY A 974 22.61 -40.76 -25.17
N GLY A 975 23.52 -39.90 -25.61
CA GLY A 975 23.35 -38.46 -25.52
C GLY A 975 22.12 -37.96 -26.25
N PHE A 976 21.54 -36.89 -25.73
CA PHE A 976 20.76 -35.94 -26.51
C PHE A 976 21.07 -34.53 -26.01
N MET A 977 21.49 -33.69 -26.96
CA MET A 977 21.60 -32.25 -26.83
C MET A 977 20.31 -31.64 -26.30
N ARG A 978 20.40 -30.82 -25.25
CA ARG A 978 19.84 -29.46 -25.18
C ARG A 978 20.31 -28.74 -23.92
#